data_AF-A0A3A8HG84-F1
#
_entry.id   AF-A0A3A8HG84-F1
#
_cell.length_a   1.000
_cell.length_b   1.000
_cell.length_c   1.000
_cell.angle_alpha   90.00
_cell.angle_beta   90.00
_cell.angle_gamma   90.00
#
_symmetry.space_group_name_H-M   'P 1'
#
loop_
_entity.id
_entity.type
_entity.pdbx_description
1 polymer ?
#
loop_
_entity_poly.entity_id
_entity_poly.type
_entity_poly.pdbx_seq_one_letter_code
_entity_poly.pdbx_strand_id
1 'polypeptide(L)'
;MRLILMAVLCASVLAGCKKDDSKAGALNVTIGYSGFTRGCVTVTATDADNAGNTSSLDVAIPGKTPGTVSVAVYRKKDWGRVLSVTTQLHEVDCSGPVVGEPQEQRAQVPEEGSLDVDFTVRAIDGDGDGYFSSADAEGVVSGTDCSDGDPAVNPSAMEVCNGKDDNCTLGETDANDKKVWFVDADGDTYGSTRVESCTQPAGAVDRGGDCNDSDGQVHPDRAEFRCDGKDDNCNGMDDEDFDVDGDCKDELKCNGKVACASTPSQTTCARLPTENPVAWFVDGDGDGFKGQDVGPACEAPVVGAVTQSEDCDESSTYVRNGLAEACDRLDNNCSDGVDEGCAPLEWTTGAGVGGNAEVTAIALYDEGRKAWLVGQDKLVHFDSTTSPTPTVTSFTRPSCKGNWKAVWASASGRVFAVGDGGRMTTRGPLTTDLECYTPTAPGSTGQTTLYGITGIEQPTEPTVYVVSNQGKTFKWVEPYNRLNTDLTEFGTVPDNLRAVASAGSEDTLLAVGGDASNKAVAYRYDTASSSWKPDPLGGSFDGFLKGIHVTDGRFAYAAGDNGMVFKRSGGVWTSLPTAFEPNGTTKAAIRDVLAFSEKGIYVATSEGNILFYNGSEWSTAYQGQATTPLSSLDGPSPTRIVAAGAGGTVVDFTAPPAP
;
A
#
# COMPACT_ATOMS: atom_id res chain seq x y z
N MET A 1 64.65 88.06 -16.18
CA MET A 1 63.75 87.49 -17.20
C MET A 1 63.26 86.14 -16.72
N ARG A 2 61.96 86.01 -16.43
CA ARG A 2 61.32 84.70 -16.22
C ARG A 2 61.06 84.11 -17.60
N LEU A 3 61.21 82.80 -17.77
CA LEU A 3 60.74 82.12 -18.97
C LEU A 3 59.22 82.26 -18.99
N ILE A 4 58.70 82.83 -20.06
CA ILE A 4 57.27 82.95 -20.28
C ILE A 4 57.03 82.19 -21.58
N LEU A 5 56.57 80.95 -21.49
CA LEU A 5 55.86 80.38 -22.62
C LEU A 5 54.49 81.06 -22.63
N MET A 6 54.17 81.75 -23.71
CA MET A 6 52.88 82.40 -23.91
C MET A 6 52.24 81.81 -25.16
N ALA A 7 51.08 81.21 -24.99
CA ALA A 7 50.22 80.86 -26.12
C ALA A 7 49.67 82.16 -26.70
N VAL A 8 49.91 82.39 -27.99
CA VAL A 8 49.37 83.56 -28.70
C VAL A 8 48.25 83.05 -29.59
N LEU A 9 47.03 83.04 -29.07
CA LEU A 9 45.84 82.87 -29.90
C LEU A 9 45.66 84.13 -30.75
N CYS A 10 45.53 83.92 -32.06
CA CYS A 10 45.44 84.98 -33.04
C CYS A 10 44.37 86.01 -32.63
N ALA A 11 44.80 87.27 -32.50
CA ALA A 11 44.04 88.46 -32.11
C ALA A 11 43.63 88.59 -30.62
N SER A 12 44.59 88.90 -29.73
CA SER A 12 44.37 89.89 -28.66
C SER A 12 45.68 90.37 -28.00
N VAL A 13 45.64 91.62 -27.57
CA VAL A 13 46.72 92.51 -27.13
C VAL A 13 47.68 91.91 -26.09
N LEU A 14 48.98 91.94 -26.38
CA LEU A 14 50.09 91.75 -25.43
C LEU A 14 50.05 92.83 -24.32
N ALA A 15 49.26 92.59 -23.27
CA ALA A 15 49.28 93.40 -22.05
C ALA A 15 50.04 92.66 -20.96
N GLY A 16 51.35 92.90 -20.84
CA GLY A 16 52.14 92.32 -19.74
C GLY A 16 53.67 92.34 -19.80
N CYS A 17 54.32 92.91 -20.83
CA CYS A 17 55.79 92.97 -20.88
C CYS A 17 56.34 94.36 -20.51
N LYS A 18 57.30 94.41 -19.59
CA LYS A 18 58.11 95.61 -19.30
C LYS A 18 58.91 95.99 -20.55
N LYS A 19 59.04 97.29 -20.79
CA LYS A 19 59.53 97.95 -22.02
C LYS A 19 60.96 97.58 -22.48
N ASP A 20 61.72 96.81 -21.70
CA ASP A 20 63.11 96.42 -22.00
C ASP A 20 63.28 94.95 -22.45
N ASP A 21 62.23 94.12 -22.39
CA ASP A 21 62.31 92.68 -22.74
C ASP A 21 61.88 92.39 -24.20
N SER A 22 61.48 93.39 -24.98
CA SER A 22 60.89 93.23 -26.33
C SER A 22 61.90 93.04 -27.49
N LYS A 23 63.19 92.89 -27.20
CA LYS A 23 64.25 92.64 -28.20
C LYS A 23 64.93 91.28 -28.09
N ALA A 24 64.57 90.45 -27.11
CA ALA A 24 65.18 89.14 -26.93
C ALA A 24 64.71 88.15 -28.02
N GLY A 25 65.64 87.38 -28.60
CA GLY A 25 65.30 86.37 -29.59
C GLY A 25 64.43 85.24 -29.02
N ALA A 26 63.50 84.72 -29.83
CA ALA A 26 62.54 83.67 -29.46
C ALA A 26 62.39 82.61 -30.56
N LEU A 27 61.97 81.40 -30.18
CA LEU A 27 61.40 80.45 -31.14
C LEU A 27 59.90 80.70 -31.22
N ASN A 28 59.37 80.80 -32.43
CA ASN A 28 57.94 80.81 -32.70
C ASN A 28 57.53 79.39 -33.08
N VAL A 29 57.04 78.63 -32.11
CA VAL A 29 56.63 77.25 -32.33
C VAL A 29 55.21 77.25 -32.87
N THR A 30 55.03 76.89 -34.14
CA THR A 30 53.72 76.83 -34.78
C THR A 30 53.27 75.39 -34.90
N ILE A 31 52.05 75.10 -34.43
CA ILE A 31 51.45 73.78 -34.44
C ILE A 31 50.23 73.85 -35.34
N GLY A 32 50.36 73.28 -36.53
CA GLY A 32 49.23 73.05 -37.42
C GLY A 32 48.41 71.86 -36.95
N TYR A 33 47.12 72.06 -36.72
CA TYR A 33 46.21 71.00 -36.28
C TYR A 33 45.01 70.88 -37.22
N SER A 34 44.45 69.68 -37.37
CA SER A 34 43.22 69.45 -38.13
C SER A 34 42.43 68.26 -37.60
N GLY A 35 41.10 68.40 -37.50
CA GLY A 35 40.19 67.29 -37.19
C GLY A 35 39.92 67.03 -35.71
N PHE A 36 40.61 67.74 -34.81
CA PHE A 36 40.63 67.45 -33.38
C PHE A 36 39.59 68.29 -32.61
N THR A 37 38.53 67.67 -32.08
CA THR A 37 37.39 68.39 -31.48
C THR A 37 37.69 69.00 -30.13
N ARG A 38 38.42 68.28 -29.27
CA ARG A 38 38.75 68.65 -27.88
C ARG A 38 40.05 67.97 -27.49
N GLY A 39 41.14 68.72 -27.48
CA GLY A 39 42.33 68.22 -26.81
C GLY A 39 43.44 69.24 -26.77
N CYS A 40 44.61 68.77 -26.37
CA CYS A 40 45.68 69.62 -25.93
C CYS A 40 47.02 69.15 -26.46
N VAL A 41 47.89 70.11 -26.77
CA VAL A 41 49.28 69.83 -27.05
C VAL A 41 50.14 70.44 -25.97
N THR A 42 50.89 69.60 -25.27
CA THR A 42 51.93 70.03 -24.35
C THR A 42 53.21 70.29 -25.13
N VAL A 43 53.63 71.56 -25.15
CA VAL A 43 54.88 72.01 -25.79
C VAL A 43 55.96 72.10 -24.73
N THR A 44 57.00 71.29 -24.88
CA THR A 44 58.11 71.26 -23.93
C THR A 44 59.39 71.74 -24.60
N ALA A 45 60.01 72.77 -24.04
CA ALA A 45 61.33 73.24 -24.45
C ALA A 45 62.37 72.76 -23.44
N THR A 46 63.37 72.03 -23.94
CA THR A 46 64.47 71.46 -23.16
C THR A 46 65.80 71.97 -23.72
N ASP A 47 66.70 72.43 -22.86
CA ASP A 47 68.07 72.78 -23.23
C ASP A 47 68.82 71.53 -23.73
N ALA A 48 69.35 71.60 -24.96
CA ALA A 48 70.01 70.47 -25.60
C ALA A 48 71.29 70.01 -24.87
N ASP A 49 71.93 70.90 -24.12
CA ASP A 49 73.18 70.63 -23.40
C ASP A 49 72.93 70.28 -21.93
N ASN A 50 71.73 70.53 -21.41
CA ASN A 50 71.35 70.23 -20.04
C ASN A 50 69.86 69.89 -19.91
N ALA A 51 69.52 68.61 -19.94
CA ALA A 51 68.13 68.16 -19.84
C ALA A 51 67.39 68.51 -18.53
N GLY A 52 68.10 69.01 -17.49
CA GLY A 52 67.46 69.55 -16.27
C GLY A 52 66.85 70.94 -16.47
N ASN A 53 67.21 71.62 -17.56
CA ASN A 53 66.67 72.91 -17.96
C ASN A 53 65.49 72.70 -18.91
N THR A 54 64.33 72.39 -18.34
CA THR A 54 63.09 72.10 -19.09
C THR A 54 61.95 73.02 -18.65
N SER A 55 61.07 73.35 -19.59
CA SER A 55 59.82 74.05 -19.31
C SER A 55 58.75 73.64 -20.31
N SER A 56 57.56 73.39 -19.79
CA SER A 56 56.42 72.97 -20.58
C SER A 56 55.31 74.00 -20.53
N LEU A 57 54.52 74.06 -21.59
CA LEU A 57 53.26 74.79 -21.65
C LEU A 57 52.22 73.93 -22.33
N ASP A 58 51.09 73.77 -21.64
CA ASP A 58 49.93 73.11 -22.20
C ASP A 58 49.13 74.10 -23.02
N VAL A 59 48.76 73.70 -24.23
CA VAL A 59 48.03 74.54 -25.16
C VAL A 59 46.80 73.81 -25.67
N ALA A 60 45.64 74.30 -25.25
CA ALA A 60 44.36 73.82 -25.75
C ALA A 60 44.21 74.13 -27.24
N ILE A 61 43.80 73.13 -28.02
CA ILE A 61 43.50 73.29 -29.44
C ILE A 61 42.05 73.81 -29.59
N PRO A 62 41.83 74.97 -30.24
CA PRO A 62 40.54 75.68 -30.18
C PRO A 62 39.42 75.13 -31.09
N GLY A 63 39.38 73.81 -31.35
CA GLY A 63 38.24 73.11 -31.96
C GLY A 63 38.45 72.56 -33.37
N LYS A 64 37.38 72.00 -33.95
CA LYS A 64 37.39 71.12 -35.14
C LYS A 64 37.94 71.72 -36.45
N THR A 65 38.01 73.04 -36.58
CA THR A 65 38.48 73.67 -37.82
C THR A 65 40.00 73.64 -37.91
N PRO A 66 40.58 73.16 -39.04
CA PRO A 66 42.02 73.21 -39.25
C PRO A 66 42.57 74.62 -39.00
N GLY A 67 43.63 74.69 -38.21
CA GLY A 67 44.18 75.96 -37.77
C GLY A 67 45.61 75.84 -37.30
N THR A 68 46.16 76.95 -36.84
CA THR A 68 47.51 77.01 -36.29
C THR A 68 47.48 77.65 -34.91
N VAL A 69 48.08 76.99 -33.94
CA VAL A 69 48.40 77.58 -32.64
C VAL A 69 49.87 77.96 -32.64
N SER A 70 50.23 79.10 -32.06
CA SER A 70 51.63 79.51 -31.93
C SER A 70 52.03 79.74 -30.48
N VAL A 71 53.19 79.21 -30.12
CA VAL A 71 53.79 79.32 -28.79
C VAL A 71 55.14 80.01 -28.92
N ALA A 72 55.27 81.17 -28.26
CA ALA A 72 56.55 81.84 -28.19
C ALA A 72 57.41 81.23 -27.08
N VAL A 73 58.58 80.69 -27.44
CA VAL A 73 59.56 80.13 -26.51
C VAL A 73 60.74 81.09 -26.39
N TYR A 74 60.83 81.79 -25.27
CA TYR A 74 61.94 82.70 -24.96
C TYR A 74 63.02 81.98 -24.18
N ARG A 75 64.30 82.17 -24.53
CA ARG A 75 65.44 81.56 -23.83
C ARG A 75 65.69 82.20 -22.45
N LYS A 76 65.95 81.36 -21.43
CA LYS A 76 66.46 81.77 -20.11
C LYS A 76 67.95 82.10 -20.16
N LYS A 77 68.42 83.06 -19.36
CA LYS A 77 69.83 83.52 -19.38
C LYS A 77 70.83 82.39 -19.05
N ASP A 78 70.40 81.44 -18.23
CA ASP A 78 71.12 80.28 -17.72
C ASP A 78 70.98 79.02 -18.59
N TRP A 79 70.27 79.09 -19.72
CA TRP A 79 70.10 78.00 -20.67
C TRP A 79 71.05 78.13 -21.87
N GLY A 80 71.39 77.03 -22.53
CA GLY A 80 72.02 76.96 -23.85
C GLY A 80 71.20 77.67 -24.93
N ARG A 81 71.81 77.91 -26.10
CA ARG A 81 71.11 78.52 -27.24
C ARG A 81 70.37 77.50 -28.11
N VAL A 82 70.73 76.22 -28.05
CA VAL A 82 70.05 75.16 -28.78
C VAL A 82 69.00 74.53 -27.87
N LEU A 83 67.73 74.64 -28.26
CA LEU A 83 66.61 74.04 -27.53
C LEU A 83 66.06 72.87 -28.36
N SER A 84 65.78 71.76 -27.69
CA SER A 84 64.91 70.70 -28.18
C SER A 84 63.47 71.04 -27.79
N VAL A 85 62.60 71.21 -28.79
CA VAL A 85 61.18 71.43 -28.61
C VAL A 85 60.47 70.12 -28.90
N THR A 86 59.69 69.64 -27.95
CA THR A 86 58.83 68.47 -28.13
C THR A 86 57.35 68.83 -28.02
N THR A 87 56.51 68.11 -28.74
CA THR A 87 55.04 68.22 -28.65
C THR A 87 54.43 66.88 -28.30
N GLN A 88 53.62 66.84 -27.24
CA GLN A 88 52.86 65.68 -26.78
C GLN A 88 51.37 65.96 -26.88
N LEU A 89 50.60 65.04 -27.43
CA LEU A 89 49.16 65.20 -27.61
C LEU A 89 48.40 64.57 -26.43
N HIS A 90 47.29 65.17 -26.05
CA HIS A 90 46.36 64.66 -25.05
C HIS A 90 44.94 64.78 -25.60
N GLU A 91 44.18 63.69 -25.54
CA GLU A 91 42.75 63.65 -25.87
C GLU A 91 41.91 64.34 -24.77
N VAL A 92 40.77 64.90 -25.16
CA VAL A 92 39.83 65.68 -24.32
C VAL A 92 40.42 66.98 -23.74
N ASP A 93 41.44 66.90 -22.89
CA ASP A 93 42.11 68.03 -22.25
C ASP A 93 43.57 67.72 -21.85
N CYS A 94 44.29 68.73 -21.33
CA CYS A 94 45.71 68.63 -21.00
C CYS A 94 46.04 67.78 -19.77
N SER A 95 45.03 67.33 -19.01
CA SER A 95 45.21 66.47 -17.84
C SER A 95 45.14 64.98 -18.17
N GLY A 96 44.63 64.64 -19.36
CA GLY A 96 44.59 63.28 -19.87
C GLY A 96 45.97 62.67 -20.11
N PRO A 97 46.07 61.36 -20.35
CA PRO A 97 47.33 60.72 -20.71
C PRO A 97 47.87 61.26 -22.04
N VAL A 98 49.19 61.18 -22.21
CA VAL A 98 49.82 61.48 -23.50
C VAL A 98 49.47 60.38 -24.50
N VAL A 99 49.08 60.77 -25.70
CA VAL A 99 48.76 59.87 -26.82
C VAL A 99 49.74 60.02 -27.96
N GLY A 100 50.13 58.88 -28.55
CA GLY A 100 51.15 58.81 -29.59
C GLY A 100 52.57 59.13 -29.13
N GLU A 101 53.51 59.07 -30.08
CA GLU A 101 54.91 59.40 -29.82
C GLU A 101 55.13 60.92 -29.86
N PRO A 102 55.96 61.50 -28.96
CA PRO A 102 56.27 62.91 -28.98
C PRO A 102 57.02 63.29 -30.27
N GLN A 103 56.59 64.37 -30.92
CA GLN A 103 57.36 64.95 -32.03
C GLN A 103 58.47 65.83 -31.44
N GLU A 104 59.70 65.74 -31.95
CA GLU A 104 60.86 66.53 -31.49
C GLU A 104 61.48 67.32 -32.65
N GLN A 105 61.79 68.60 -32.43
CA GLN A 105 62.65 69.38 -33.30
C GLN A 105 63.64 70.21 -32.49
N ARG A 106 64.89 70.28 -32.98
CA ARG A 106 65.97 71.06 -32.35
C ARG A 106 66.21 72.34 -33.13
N ALA A 107 66.20 73.47 -32.44
CA ALA A 107 66.40 74.77 -33.04
C ALA A 107 67.27 75.67 -32.15
N GLN A 108 68.08 76.53 -32.78
CA GLN A 108 68.92 77.49 -32.09
C GLN A 108 68.19 78.84 -31.96
N VAL A 109 68.03 79.35 -30.74
CA VAL A 109 67.36 80.64 -30.48
C VAL A 109 68.21 81.80 -31.00
N PRO A 110 67.68 82.67 -31.90
CA PRO A 110 68.41 83.78 -32.48
C PRO A 110 68.81 84.83 -31.44
N GLU A 111 69.76 85.71 -31.78
CA GLU A 111 70.19 86.79 -30.86
C GLU A 111 69.17 87.93 -30.79
N GLU A 112 68.58 88.30 -31.92
CA GLU A 112 67.43 89.21 -32.06
C GLU A 112 66.46 88.63 -33.11
N GLY A 113 65.15 88.86 -32.96
CA GLY A 113 64.11 88.36 -33.88
C GLY A 113 63.51 87.00 -33.49
N SER A 114 62.76 86.36 -34.40
CA SER A 114 62.13 85.06 -34.19
C SER A 114 62.57 84.03 -35.23
N LEU A 115 62.67 82.75 -34.83
CA LEU A 115 62.85 81.61 -35.74
C LEU A 115 61.62 80.68 -35.62
N ASP A 116 61.02 80.31 -36.74
CA ASP A 116 59.85 79.44 -36.78
C ASP A 116 60.26 77.96 -36.61
N VAL A 117 59.48 77.22 -35.83
CA VAL A 117 59.60 75.77 -35.62
C VAL A 117 58.22 75.15 -35.80
N ASP A 118 58.03 74.38 -36.86
CA ASP A 118 56.70 73.92 -37.28
C ASP A 118 56.45 72.45 -36.92
N PHE A 119 55.34 72.19 -36.23
CA PHE A 119 54.81 70.86 -35.99
C PHE A 119 53.45 70.68 -36.68
N THR A 120 53.11 69.46 -37.07
CA THR A 120 51.80 69.14 -37.65
C THR A 120 51.19 67.95 -36.92
N VAL A 121 49.96 68.14 -36.44
CA VAL A 121 49.15 67.13 -35.78
C VAL A 121 47.89 66.90 -36.60
N ARG A 122 47.67 65.65 -37.04
CA ARG A 122 46.43 65.22 -37.69
C ARG A 122 45.81 64.13 -36.84
N ALA A 123 44.72 64.49 -36.15
CA ALA A 123 43.92 63.59 -35.33
C ALA A 123 42.47 63.95 -35.64
N ILE A 124 41.80 63.11 -36.43
CA ILE A 124 40.41 63.32 -36.82
C ILE A 124 39.57 62.59 -35.78
N ASP A 125 38.74 63.35 -35.08
CA ASP A 125 37.71 62.83 -34.18
C ASP A 125 36.38 62.85 -34.96
N GLY A 126 36.04 61.68 -35.52
CA GLY A 126 34.95 61.47 -36.47
C GLY A 126 33.56 61.66 -35.89
N ASP A 127 33.33 61.25 -34.65
CA ASP A 127 32.03 61.33 -33.98
C ASP A 127 31.88 62.54 -33.03
N GLY A 128 32.99 63.17 -32.66
CA GLY A 128 33.04 64.38 -31.87
C GLY A 128 33.03 64.20 -30.36
N ASP A 129 33.35 63.02 -29.84
CA ASP A 129 33.34 62.74 -28.41
C ASP A 129 34.60 63.24 -27.67
N GLY A 130 35.67 63.55 -28.42
CA GLY A 130 36.94 64.08 -27.92
C GLY A 130 38.09 63.07 -27.87
N TYR A 131 37.84 61.81 -28.22
CA TYR A 131 38.85 60.79 -28.50
C TYR A 131 38.98 60.63 -30.01
N PHE A 132 40.05 59.97 -30.47
CA PHE A 132 40.19 59.65 -31.89
C PHE A 132 40.82 58.28 -32.10
N SER A 133 40.54 57.64 -33.23
CA SER A 133 41.15 56.35 -33.53
C SER A 133 42.55 56.48 -34.14
N SER A 134 43.40 55.50 -33.84
CA SER A 134 44.70 55.34 -34.49
C SER A 134 44.60 55.13 -36.02
N ALA A 135 43.43 54.72 -36.54
CA ALA A 135 43.21 54.54 -37.97
C ALA A 135 43.07 55.86 -38.75
N ASP A 136 42.59 56.91 -38.09
CA ASP A 136 42.25 58.20 -38.73
C ASP A 136 43.38 59.25 -38.62
N ALA A 137 44.49 58.88 -37.98
CA ALA A 137 45.68 59.71 -37.81
C ALA A 137 46.76 59.40 -38.88
N GLU A 138 46.83 60.19 -39.95
CA GLU A 138 47.98 60.15 -40.88
C GLU A 138 49.21 60.84 -40.23
N GLY A 139 50.06 60.04 -39.58
CA GLY A 139 51.39 60.42 -39.12
C GLY A 139 51.58 60.43 -37.60
N VAL A 140 52.30 59.43 -37.10
CA VAL A 140 53.02 59.37 -35.80
C VAL A 140 52.19 59.38 -34.50
N VAL A 141 50.87 59.59 -34.55
CA VAL A 141 50.04 59.62 -33.33
C VAL A 141 49.05 58.46 -33.31
N SER A 142 49.11 57.63 -32.27
CA SER A 142 48.10 56.59 -31.98
C SER A 142 47.05 57.16 -31.03
N GLY A 143 45.79 57.17 -31.45
CA GLY A 143 44.65 57.54 -30.61
C GLY A 143 44.08 56.34 -29.83
N THR A 144 43.30 56.62 -28.79
CA THR A 144 42.81 55.59 -27.85
C THR A 144 41.40 55.08 -28.17
N ASP A 145 40.71 55.68 -29.14
CA ASP A 145 39.39 55.25 -29.55
C ASP A 145 39.43 54.03 -30.49
N CYS A 146 38.65 53.02 -30.14
CA CYS A 146 38.46 51.81 -30.92
C CYS A 146 37.35 51.92 -31.98
N SER A 147 36.51 52.97 -31.93
CA SER A 147 35.43 53.20 -32.89
C SER A 147 35.10 54.69 -33.10
N ASP A 148 35.88 55.37 -33.95
CA ASP A 148 35.78 56.82 -34.31
C ASP A 148 34.45 57.28 -34.96
N GLY A 149 33.48 56.37 -35.10
CA GLY A 149 32.15 56.64 -35.65
C GLY A 149 31.01 56.47 -34.65
N ASP A 150 31.30 56.15 -33.39
CA ASP A 150 30.29 55.90 -32.35
C ASP A 150 30.65 56.60 -31.03
N PRO A 151 30.04 57.75 -30.70
CA PRO A 151 30.45 58.58 -29.56
C PRO A 151 30.10 57.95 -28.20
N ALA A 152 29.51 56.76 -28.19
CA ALA A 152 29.30 55.93 -27.00
C ALA A 152 30.46 54.98 -26.73
N VAL A 153 31.38 54.80 -27.69
CA VAL A 153 32.54 53.92 -27.61
C VAL A 153 33.79 54.79 -27.49
N ASN A 154 34.36 54.85 -26.29
CA ASN A 154 35.60 55.55 -26.00
C ASN A 154 36.18 55.12 -24.65
N PRO A 155 37.46 55.38 -24.37
CA PRO A 155 38.11 54.94 -23.12
C PRO A 155 37.48 55.41 -21.81
N SER A 156 36.60 56.42 -21.84
CA SER A 156 35.88 56.89 -20.65
C SER A 156 34.47 56.35 -20.51
N ALA A 157 33.99 55.59 -21.50
CA ALA A 157 32.71 54.91 -21.43
C ALA A 157 32.71 53.81 -20.36
N MET A 158 31.52 53.51 -19.85
CA MET A 158 31.33 52.37 -18.94
C MET A 158 31.05 51.14 -19.79
N GLU A 159 31.85 50.09 -19.61
CA GLU A 159 31.63 48.83 -20.30
C GLU A 159 30.32 48.18 -19.84
N VAL A 160 29.44 47.90 -20.80
CA VAL A 160 28.17 47.21 -20.60
C VAL A 160 28.02 46.06 -21.61
N CYS A 161 27.24 45.05 -21.24
CA CYS A 161 27.02 43.85 -22.04
C CYS A 161 26.15 44.13 -23.29
N ASN A 162 26.70 44.79 -24.31
CA ASN A 162 25.98 45.25 -25.50
C ASN A 162 26.51 44.68 -26.84
N GLY A 163 27.57 43.89 -26.80
CA GLY A 163 28.27 43.32 -27.94
C GLY A 163 29.40 44.20 -28.51
N LYS A 164 29.79 45.26 -27.82
CA LYS A 164 30.83 46.22 -28.21
C LYS A 164 31.81 46.40 -27.04
N ASP A 165 33.05 46.71 -27.38
CA ASP A 165 34.06 47.18 -26.43
C ASP A 165 33.85 48.67 -26.22
N ASP A 166 32.90 49.07 -25.37
CA ASP A 166 32.54 50.47 -25.17
C ASP A 166 33.71 51.28 -24.62
N ASN A 167 34.53 50.70 -23.74
CA ASN A 167 35.65 51.38 -23.10
C ASN A 167 37.04 51.10 -23.72
N CYS A 168 37.08 50.34 -24.82
CA CYS A 168 38.29 50.01 -25.58
C CYS A 168 39.41 49.33 -24.77
N THR A 169 39.10 48.63 -23.66
CA THR A 169 40.12 48.10 -22.74
C THR A 169 40.24 46.58 -22.80
N LEU A 170 39.15 45.82 -22.64
CA LEU A 170 39.16 44.35 -22.61
C LEU A 170 37.93 43.71 -23.28
N GLY A 171 37.26 44.44 -24.19
CA GLY A 171 35.97 44.03 -24.72
C GLY A 171 34.98 43.70 -23.60
N GLU A 172 34.09 42.76 -23.84
CA GLU A 172 33.03 42.39 -22.89
C GLU A 172 33.50 41.77 -21.55
N THR A 173 34.81 41.57 -21.36
CA THR A 173 35.33 40.88 -20.18
C THR A 173 35.45 41.78 -18.95
N ASP A 174 35.33 43.09 -19.07
CA ASP A 174 35.27 44.05 -17.97
C ASP A 174 33.91 44.78 -17.84
N ALA A 175 32.89 44.28 -18.55
CA ALA A 175 31.51 44.74 -18.40
C ALA A 175 31.02 44.68 -16.95
N ASN A 176 30.33 45.73 -16.51
CA ASN A 176 29.87 45.88 -15.13
C ASN A 176 28.48 45.30 -14.86
N ASP A 177 27.73 44.96 -15.91
CA ASP A 177 26.35 44.44 -15.87
C ASP A 177 26.27 42.97 -16.34
N LYS A 178 27.36 42.21 -16.16
CA LYS A 178 27.38 40.76 -16.42
C LYS A 178 26.26 40.06 -15.70
N LYS A 179 25.62 39.12 -16.41
CA LYS A 179 24.62 38.24 -15.83
C LYS A 179 25.30 37.12 -15.06
N VAL A 180 24.61 36.65 -14.04
CA VAL A 180 25.00 35.45 -13.29
C VAL A 180 24.45 34.23 -14.01
N TRP A 181 25.31 33.24 -14.21
CA TRP A 181 25.02 31.92 -14.76
C TRP A 181 25.49 30.85 -13.77
N PHE A 182 24.98 29.64 -13.90
CA PHE A 182 25.29 28.49 -13.06
C PHE A 182 25.67 27.30 -13.93
N VAL A 183 26.78 26.62 -13.65
CA VAL A 183 27.19 25.43 -14.41
C VAL A 183 26.20 24.30 -14.15
N ASP A 184 25.62 23.76 -15.23
CA ASP A 184 24.66 22.65 -15.25
C ASP A 184 25.38 21.40 -15.78
N ALA A 185 25.71 20.47 -14.89
CA ALA A 185 26.57 19.33 -15.24
C ALA A 185 25.79 18.05 -15.61
N ASP A 186 24.54 17.91 -15.18
CA ASP A 186 23.69 16.75 -15.47
C ASP A 186 22.57 17.03 -16.48
N GLY A 187 22.37 18.29 -16.86
CA GLY A 187 21.52 18.74 -17.95
C GLY A 187 20.06 18.95 -17.57
N ASP A 188 19.76 19.23 -16.31
CA ASP A 188 18.40 19.41 -15.80
C ASP A 188 17.89 20.85 -15.81
N THR A 189 18.70 21.79 -16.31
CA THR A 189 18.46 23.23 -16.41
C THR A 189 18.68 24.05 -15.13
N TYR A 190 19.20 23.45 -14.07
CA TYR A 190 19.69 24.10 -12.86
C TYR A 190 21.20 23.89 -12.71
N GLY A 191 21.84 24.69 -11.86
CA GLY A 191 23.26 24.50 -11.57
C GLY A 191 23.67 25.08 -10.22
N SER A 192 24.79 24.60 -9.68
CA SER A 192 25.31 25.06 -8.39
C SER A 192 26.43 26.11 -8.51
N THR A 193 27.30 25.99 -9.52
CA THR A 193 28.54 26.77 -9.59
C THR A 193 28.34 28.11 -10.30
N ARG A 194 28.41 29.21 -9.55
CA ARG A 194 28.22 30.60 -10.03
C ARG A 194 29.35 31.07 -10.96
N VAL A 195 28.98 31.58 -12.13
CA VAL A 195 29.87 32.22 -13.13
C VAL A 195 29.23 33.52 -13.63
N GLU A 196 30.03 34.57 -13.84
CA GLU A 196 29.54 35.85 -14.38
C GLU A 196 29.96 36.02 -15.84
N SER A 197 29.01 36.32 -16.74
CA SER A 197 29.27 36.51 -18.17
C SER A 197 28.16 37.33 -18.85
N CYS A 198 28.51 38.08 -19.91
CA CYS A 198 27.53 38.81 -20.73
C CYS A 198 26.64 37.87 -21.56
N THR A 199 27.20 36.74 -22.02
CA THR A 199 26.46 35.71 -22.76
C THR A 199 26.49 34.39 -22.00
N GLN A 200 25.50 33.53 -22.24
CA GLN A 200 25.39 32.21 -21.61
C GLN A 200 26.64 31.37 -21.90
N PRO A 201 27.45 31.04 -20.87
CA PRO A 201 28.55 30.10 -21.05
C PRO A 201 28.04 28.73 -21.49
N ALA A 202 28.82 28.01 -22.30
CA ALA A 202 28.47 26.65 -22.69
C ALA A 202 28.37 25.74 -21.45
N GLY A 203 27.26 25.03 -21.30
CA GLY A 203 26.99 24.19 -20.12
C GLY A 203 26.64 24.97 -18.86
N ALA A 204 26.22 26.24 -18.98
CA ALA A 204 25.69 27.01 -17.86
C ALA A 204 24.27 27.52 -18.17
N VAL A 205 23.49 27.74 -17.12
CA VAL A 205 22.06 28.13 -17.14
C VAL A 205 21.83 29.35 -16.25
N ASP A 206 20.69 30.02 -16.38
CA ASP A 206 20.34 31.21 -15.60
C ASP A 206 19.63 30.87 -14.27
N ARG A 207 19.39 29.59 -14.01
CA ARG A 207 18.74 29.08 -12.78
C ARG A 207 19.76 28.43 -11.86
N GLY A 208 19.89 28.98 -10.66
CA GLY A 208 20.74 28.40 -9.61
C GLY A 208 19.95 27.57 -8.61
N GLY A 209 20.66 26.95 -7.67
CA GLY A 209 20.05 26.27 -6.53
C GLY A 209 20.00 24.74 -6.66
N ASP A 210 20.66 24.17 -7.66
CA ASP A 210 20.92 22.73 -7.72
C ASP A 210 21.79 22.31 -6.52
N CYS A 211 21.33 21.31 -5.79
CA CYS A 211 21.99 20.73 -4.64
C CYS A 211 22.75 19.44 -4.99
N ASN A 212 22.58 18.90 -6.20
CA ASN A 212 23.27 17.72 -6.71
C ASN A 212 23.40 17.72 -8.26
N ASP A 213 24.41 18.44 -8.77
CA ASP A 213 24.82 18.49 -10.20
C ASP A 213 25.23 17.13 -10.84
N SER A 214 24.91 15.99 -10.24
CA SER A 214 25.15 14.65 -10.78
C SER A 214 23.89 13.81 -10.98
N ASP A 215 22.72 14.30 -10.56
CA ASP A 215 21.43 13.64 -10.68
C ASP A 215 20.38 14.63 -11.17
N GLY A 216 20.16 14.69 -12.49
CA GLY A 216 19.22 15.62 -13.11
C GLY A 216 17.73 15.36 -12.82
N GLN A 217 17.43 14.64 -11.74
CA GLN A 217 16.13 14.59 -11.10
C GLN A 217 16.09 15.39 -9.80
N VAL A 218 17.21 15.96 -9.33
CA VAL A 218 17.35 16.65 -8.04
C VAL A 218 17.53 18.15 -8.27
N HIS A 219 16.46 18.94 -8.15
CA HIS A 219 16.51 20.38 -8.44
C HIS A 219 15.32 21.17 -7.86
N PRO A 220 15.44 22.51 -7.63
CA PRO A 220 14.42 23.38 -7.02
C PRO A 220 12.96 23.25 -7.47
N ASP A 221 12.72 23.00 -8.76
CA ASP A 221 11.37 22.91 -9.34
C ASP A 221 10.80 21.47 -9.37
N ARG A 222 11.45 20.52 -8.70
CA ARG A 222 10.99 19.14 -8.59
C ARG A 222 10.05 18.99 -7.38
N ALA A 223 9.09 18.08 -7.46
CA ALA A 223 8.39 17.60 -6.26
C ALA A 223 9.16 16.41 -5.68
N GLU A 224 9.13 16.27 -4.36
CA GLU A 224 9.82 15.16 -3.69
C GLU A 224 9.25 13.83 -4.20
N PHE A 225 10.14 12.95 -4.68
CA PHE A 225 9.75 11.77 -5.44
C PHE A 225 10.35 10.47 -4.91
N ARG A 226 11.32 10.54 -3.99
CA ARG A 226 11.89 9.39 -3.29
C ARG A 226 11.90 9.70 -1.80
N CYS A 227 11.22 8.87 -1.03
CA CYS A 227 11.46 8.74 0.40
C CYS A 227 12.80 8.00 0.58
N ASP A 228 13.91 8.72 0.50
CA ASP A 228 15.26 8.16 0.63
C ASP A 228 16.16 8.91 1.62
N GLY A 229 15.60 9.87 2.36
CA GLY A 229 16.29 10.70 3.33
C GLY A 229 17.18 11.76 2.67
N LYS A 230 16.79 12.24 1.48
CA LYS A 230 17.46 13.33 0.79
C LYS A 230 16.45 14.38 0.34
N ASP A 231 16.99 15.54 0.05
CA ASP A 231 16.27 16.70 -0.50
C ASP A 231 16.32 16.64 -2.03
N ASP A 232 15.31 16.02 -2.68
CA ASP A 232 15.25 15.90 -4.14
C ASP A 232 14.77 17.20 -4.81
N ASN A 233 14.26 18.17 -4.05
CA ASN A 233 13.82 19.45 -4.58
C ASN A 233 14.61 20.66 -4.09
N CYS A 234 15.76 20.42 -3.45
CA CYS A 234 16.70 21.43 -2.97
C CYS A 234 16.06 22.56 -2.14
N ASN A 235 15.01 22.26 -1.35
CA ASN A 235 14.30 23.25 -0.54
C ASN A 235 14.80 23.32 0.91
N GLY A 236 15.72 22.42 1.29
CA GLY A 236 16.30 22.30 2.62
C GLY A 236 15.53 21.39 3.59
N MET A 237 14.57 20.61 3.09
CA MET A 237 13.85 19.56 3.83
C MET A 237 14.05 18.23 3.12
N ASP A 238 14.17 17.15 3.89
CA ASP A 238 14.27 15.79 3.35
C ASP A 238 12.87 15.15 3.39
N ASP A 239 12.43 14.52 2.29
CA ASP A 239 11.21 13.70 2.18
C ASP A 239 9.88 14.37 2.62
N GLU A 240 9.73 15.69 2.53
CA GLU A 240 8.60 16.42 3.15
C GLU A 240 7.21 16.12 2.55
N ASP A 241 7.15 15.62 1.32
CA ASP A 241 5.89 15.17 0.70
C ASP A 241 5.43 13.77 1.20
N PHE A 242 6.26 13.08 2.00
CA PHE A 242 6.01 11.70 2.45
C PHE A 242 5.50 11.59 3.90
N ASP A 243 5.27 12.71 4.61
CA ASP A 243 4.80 12.74 6.01
C ASP A 243 5.66 11.87 6.96
N VAL A 244 6.98 11.82 6.70
CA VAL A 244 7.93 11.10 7.57
C VAL A 244 7.82 11.62 9.00
N ASP A 245 7.89 10.72 9.97
CA ASP A 245 7.63 10.98 11.40
C ASP A 245 6.17 11.33 11.77
N GLY A 246 5.25 11.32 10.80
CA GLY A 246 3.81 11.34 11.04
C GLY A 246 3.33 10.17 11.91
N ASP A 247 2.28 10.38 12.70
CA ASP A 247 1.67 9.30 13.50
C ASP A 247 0.91 8.34 12.59
N CYS A 248 1.18 7.04 12.74
CA CYS A 248 0.49 6.00 11.99
C CYS A 248 0.18 4.80 12.88
N LYS A 249 -0.62 3.87 12.32
CA LYS A 249 -0.80 2.53 12.88
C LYS A 249 -0.42 1.48 11.85
N ASP A 250 0.29 0.46 12.30
CA ASP A 250 0.64 -0.67 11.45
C ASP A 250 -0.54 -1.64 11.25
N GLU A 251 -0.31 -2.74 10.53
CA GLU A 251 -1.32 -3.77 10.25
C GLU A 251 -1.88 -4.43 11.53
N LEU A 252 -1.15 -4.40 12.65
CA LEU A 252 -1.56 -4.93 13.95
C LEU A 252 -2.17 -3.86 14.87
N LYS A 253 -2.53 -2.70 14.28
CA LYS A 253 -3.09 -1.52 14.97
C LYS A 253 -2.15 -0.94 16.04
N CYS A 254 -0.86 -1.23 15.97
CA CYS A 254 0.14 -0.69 16.89
C CYS A 254 0.57 0.70 16.46
N ASN A 255 0.75 1.60 17.42
CA ASN A 255 1.21 2.96 17.13
C ASN A 255 2.63 2.92 16.54
N GLY A 256 2.85 3.74 15.53
CA GLY A 256 4.10 3.83 14.80
C GLY A 256 4.34 5.21 14.24
N LYS A 257 5.48 5.35 13.57
CA LYS A 257 5.85 6.53 12.80
C LYS A 257 5.98 6.18 11.33
N VAL A 258 5.50 7.07 10.46
CA VAL A 258 5.68 6.93 9.02
C VAL A 258 7.18 6.98 8.73
N ALA A 259 7.66 6.00 7.99
CA ALA A 259 9.05 5.88 7.56
C ALA A 259 9.12 5.42 6.11
N CYS A 260 10.24 5.69 5.44
CA CYS A 260 10.45 5.23 4.09
C CYS A 260 10.48 3.70 4.01
N ALA A 261 9.78 3.13 3.03
CA ALA A 261 9.82 1.72 2.75
C ALA A 261 11.12 1.34 2.01
N SER A 262 11.35 0.04 1.81
CA SER A 262 12.47 -0.43 0.97
C SER A 262 12.35 -0.02 -0.50
N THR A 263 11.14 0.35 -0.94
CA THR A 263 10.87 0.92 -2.25
C THR A 263 10.86 2.45 -2.09
N PRO A 264 11.77 3.19 -2.76
CA PRO A 264 11.93 4.63 -2.53
C PRO A 264 10.66 5.47 -2.74
N SER A 265 9.67 5.00 -3.49
CA SER A 265 8.42 5.75 -3.73
C SER A 265 7.28 5.38 -2.76
N GLN A 266 7.56 4.72 -1.64
CA GLN A 266 6.54 4.23 -0.71
C GLN A 266 6.94 4.51 0.74
N THR A 267 5.94 4.75 1.58
CA THR A 267 6.08 4.81 3.03
C THR A 267 5.48 3.58 3.69
N THR A 268 5.94 3.30 4.90
CA THR A 268 5.41 2.25 5.78
C THR A 268 5.27 2.78 7.19
N CYS A 269 4.47 2.12 8.01
CA CYS A 269 4.36 2.46 9.42
C CYS A 269 5.39 1.66 10.24
N ALA A 270 6.45 2.33 10.68
CA ALA A 270 7.44 1.76 11.59
C ALA A 270 6.88 1.75 13.02
N ARG A 271 6.51 0.56 13.52
CA ARG A 271 6.01 0.36 14.89
C ARG A 271 6.96 0.92 15.94
N LEU A 272 6.42 1.60 16.95
CA LEU A 272 7.21 2.08 18.08
C LEU A 272 7.79 0.90 18.89
N PRO A 273 9.04 0.97 19.37
CA PRO A 273 9.65 -0.10 20.18
C PRO A 273 8.93 -0.43 21.49
N THR A 274 8.09 0.49 21.98
CA THR A 274 7.30 0.33 23.20
C THR A 274 5.99 -0.44 22.98
N GLU A 275 5.57 -0.62 21.72
CA GLU A 275 4.35 -1.33 21.36
C GLU A 275 4.63 -2.83 21.25
N ASN A 276 3.96 -3.61 22.10
CA ASN A 276 4.08 -5.06 22.10
C ASN A 276 2.69 -5.68 21.87
N PRO A 277 2.37 -6.13 20.64
CA PRO A 277 1.07 -6.69 20.36
C PRO A 277 0.86 -7.98 21.17
N VAL A 278 -0.34 -8.13 21.71
CA VAL A 278 -0.75 -9.29 22.50
C VAL A 278 -1.78 -10.11 21.74
N ALA A 279 -1.87 -11.41 22.04
CA ALA A 279 -2.91 -12.27 21.47
C ALA A 279 -4.30 -11.81 21.93
N TRP A 280 -5.27 -11.92 21.02
CA TRP A 280 -6.68 -11.62 21.29
C TRP A 280 -7.53 -12.85 21.03
N PHE A 281 -8.57 -13.01 21.85
CA PHE A 281 -9.47 -14.15 21.84
C PHE A 281 -10.91 -13.69 21.68
N VAL A 282 -11.69 -14.45 20.90
CA VAL A 282 -13.14 -14.28 20.74
C VAL A 282 -13.89 -15.53 21.11
N ASP A 283 -15.20 -15.38 21.29
CA ASP A 283 -16.14 -16.46 21.53
C ASP A 283 -16.52 -17.03 20.17
N GLY A 284 -16.01 -18.22 19.90
CA GLY A 284 -16.20 -18.91 18.64
C GLY A 284 -17.41 -19.83 18.64
N ASP A 285 -17.64 -20.59 19.71
CA ASP A 285 -18.72 -21.59 19.82
C ASP A 285 -20.06 -21.03 20.31
N GLY A 286 -20.07 -19.79 20.77
CA GLY A 286 -21.26 -19.04 21.17
C GLY A 286 -21.71 -19.30 22.61
N ASP A 287 -20.86 -19.86 23.47
CA ASP A 287 -21.17 -20.08 24.89
C ASP A 287 -20.97 -18.83 25.77
N GLY A 288 -20.38 -17.77 25.21
CA GLY A 288 -20.09 -16.49 25.86
C GLY A 288 -18.67 -16.33 26.41
N PHE A 289 -17.87 -17.39 26.43
CA PHE A 289 -16.48 -17.42 26.86
C PHE A 289 -15.56 -17.37 25.64
N LYS A 290 -14.39 -16.74 25.78
CA LYS A 290 -13.54 -16.40 24.63
C LYS A 290 -12.23 -17.18 24.69
N GLY A 291 -12.00 -18.05 23.73
CA GLY A 291 -10.83 -18.89 23.58
C GLY A 291 -10.28 -18.89 22.15
N GLN A 292 -11.03 -18.41 21.15
CA GLN A 292 -10.62 -18.50 19.76
C GLN A 292 -9.57 -17.43 19.44
N ASP A 293 -8.33 -17.84 19.19
CA ASP A 293 -7.23 -16.93 18.83
C ASP A 293 -7.50 -16.25 17.47
N VAL A 294 -7.56 -14.92 17.49
CA VAL A 294 -7.72 -14.04 16.31
C VAL A 294 -6.45 -13.28 15.95
N GLY A 295 -5.32 -13.68 16.54
CA GLY A 295 -3.99 -13.16 16.27
C GLY A 295 -3.58 -12.00 17.18
N PRO A 296 -2.30 -11.58 17.08
CA PRO A 296 -1.75 -10.53 17.91
C PRO A 296 -2.12 -9.14 17.41
N ALA A 297 -2.44 -8.22 18.31
CA ALA A 297 -2.67 -6.81 18.01
C ALA A 297 -2.43 -5.91 19.22
N CYS A 298 -2.12 -4.63 19.01
CA CYS A 298 -2.02 -3.65 20.10
C CYS A 298 -3.39 -3.14 20.55
N GLU A 299 -4.40 -3.24 19.68
CA GLU A 299 -5.80 -2.95 19.98
C GLU A 299 -6.68 -4.12 19.54
N ALA A 300 -7.86 -4.25 20.15
CA ALA A 300 -8.79 -5.34 19.83
C ALA A 300 -9.02 -5.43 18.30
N PRO A 301 -8.68 -6.56 17.66
CA PRO A 301 -8.83 -6.72 16.22
C PRO A 301 -10.33 -6.70 15.84
N VAL A 302 -11.16 -7.26 16.72
CA VAL A 302 -12.62 -7.34 16.61
C VAL A 302 -13.31 -6.91 17.90
N VAL A 303 -14.53 -6.38 17.78
CA VAL A 303 -15.31 -5.88 18.92
C VAL A 303 -15.58 -7.03 19.89
N GLY A 304 -15.31 -6.81 21.18
CA GLY A 304 -15.58 -7.78 22.24
C GLY A 304 -14.46 -8.79 22.48
N ALA A 305 -13.35 -8.76 21.72
CA ALA A 305 -12.20 -9.61 21.98
C ALA A 305 -11.54 -9.31 23.34
N VAL A 306 -10.92 -10.32 23.94
CA VAL A 306 -10.19 -10.23 25.22
C VAL A 306 -8.74 -10.70 25.06
N THR A 307 -7.88 -10.38 26.02
CA THR A 307 -6.43 -10.69 25.96
C THR A 307 -6.03 -11.97 26.72
N GLN A 308 -6.99 -12.63 27.38
CA GLN A 308 -6.78 -13.90 28.08
C GLN A 308 -7.82 -14.89 27.58
N SER A 309 -7.40 -16.11 27.25
CA SER A 309 -8.34 -17.18 26.89
C SER A 309 -9.09 -17.61 28.16
N GLU A 310 -10.42 -17.57 28.05
CA GLU A 310 -11.41 -17.96 29.05
C GLU A 310 -12.03 -19.33 28.72
N ASP A 311 -11.76 -19.83 27.51
CA ASP A 311 -12.20 -21.12 26.98
C ASP A 311 -11.01 -21.87 26.34
N CYS A 312 -10.95 -23.18 26.56
CA CYS A 312 -9.91 -24.08 26.09
C CYS A 312 -10.34 -24.93 24.87
N ASP A 313 -11.63 -25.03 24.54
CA ASP A 313 -12.11 -25.81 23.40
C ASP A 313 -13.28 -25.12 22.68
N GLU A 314 -12.89 -24.20 21.81
CA GLU A 314 -13.77 -23.44 20.92
C GLU A 314 -14.49 -24.25 19.85
N SER A 315 -14.42 -25.59 19.91
CA SER A 315 -15.26 -26.45 19.10
C SER A 315 -16.53 -26.92 19.81
N SER A 316 -16.70 -26.60 21.10
CA SER A 316 -17.70 -27.21 21.96
C SER A 316 -18.16 -26.36 23.14
N THR A 317 -19.45 -26.01 23.12
CA THR A 317 -20.11 -25.33 24.25
C THR A 317 -20.20 -26.17 25.53
N TYR A 318 -19.72 -27.42 25.49
CA TYR A 318 -19.67 -28.34 26.62
C TYR A 318 -18.31 -28.34 27.33
N VAL A 319 -17.33 -27.60 26.83
CA VAL A 319 -15.96 -27.59 27.37
C VAL A 319 -15.50 -26.14 27.50
N ARG A 320 -15.17 -25.70 28.71
CA ARG A 320 -14.51 -24.40 28.96
C ARG A 320 -13.87 -24.34 30.33
N ASN A 321 -12.98 -23.37 30.54
CA ASN A 321 -12.25 -23.25 31.80
C ASN A 321 -13.20 -23.08 32.99
N GLY A 322 -13.08 -24.00 33.97
CA GLY A 322 -13.84 -23.95 35.21
C GLY A 322 -15.33 -24.28 35.07
N LEU A 323 -15.75 -24.92 33.98
CA LEU A 323 -17.07 -25.54 33.88
C LEU A 323 -17.22 -26.66 34.93
N ALA A 324 -18.45 -27.07 35.24
CA ALA A 324 -18.67 -28.25 36.07
C ALA A 324 -18.42 -29.52 35.24
N GLU A 325 -17.71 -30.48 35.83
CA GLU A 325 -17.45 -31.76 35.17
C GLU A 325 -18.75 -32.54 34.94
N ALA A 326 -18.92 -33.04 33.73
CA ALA A 326 -19.98 -33.94 33.34
C ALA A 326 -19.39 -35.30 32.95
N CYS A 327 -20.07 -36.37 33.32
CA CYS A 327 -19.57 -37.72 33.08
C CYS A 327 -19.89 -38.18 31.65
N ASP A 328 -19.21 -37.61 30.66
CA ASP A 328 -19.55 -37.70 29.24
C ASP A 328 -18.36 -37.96 28.28
N ARG A 329 -17.17 -38.25 28.83
CA ARG A 329 -15.88 -38.46 28.15
C ARG A 329 -15.21 -37.19 27.60
N LEU A 330 -15.70 -36.01 27.94
CA LEU A 330 -15.00 -34.75 27.69
C LEU A 330 -14.29 -34.29 28.97
N ASP A 331 -13.19 -33.54 28.81
CA ASP A 331 -12.64 -32.74 29.90
C ASP A 331 -13.43 -31.43 29.91
N ASN A 332 -14.58 -31.39 30.58
CA ASN A 332 -15.48 -30.24 30.48
C ASN A 332 -14.87 -28.97 31.07
N ASN A 333 -13.97 -29.12 32.04
CA ASN A 333 -13.49 -28.02 32.86
C ASN A 333 -12.05 -27.56 32.55
N CYS A 334 -11.39 -28.23 31.59
CA CYS A 334 -10.01 -27.98 31.14
C CYS A 334 -8.96 -28.30 32.22
N SER A 335 -9.17 -29.35 33.01
CA SER A 335 -8.26 -29.81 34.06
C SER A 335 -7.15 -30.75 33.57
N ASP A 336 -7.13 -31.10 32.28
CA ASP A 336 -6.31 -32.16 31.68
C ASP A 336 -6.65 -33.57 32.21
N GLY A 337 -7.79 -33.73 32.87
CA GLY A 337 -8.38 -35.03 33.17
C GLY A 337 -9.78 -35.13 32.57
N VAL A 338 -10.19 -36.36 32.29
CA VAL A 338 -11.50 -36.66 31.70
C VAL A 338 -12.32 -37.40 32.74
N ASP A 339 -13.55 -36.93 32.98
CA ASP A 339 -14.53 -37.52 33.88
C ASP A 339 -14.01 -37.69 35.33
N GLU A 340 -13.34 -36.69 35.92
CA GLU A 340 -12.77 -36.84 37.28
C GLU A 340 -13.85 -36.98 38.37
N GLY A 341 -13.84 -38.12 39.06
CA GLY A 341 -14.79 -38.42 40.13
C GLY A 341 -16.11 -39.03 39.65
N CYS A 342 -16.24 -39.29 38.34
CA CYS A 342 -17.41 -39.92 37.76
C CYS A 342 -17.53 -41.41 38.08
N ALA A 343 -18.78 -41.87 38.15
CA ALA A 343 -19.09 -43.30 38.14
C ALA A 343 -18.81 -43.89 36.74
N PRO A 344 -18.65 -45.23 36.61
CA PRO A 344 -18.47 -45.87 35.32
C PRO A 344 -19.56 -45.49 34.32
N LEU A 345 -19.15 -45.15 33.11
CA LEU A 345 -20.05 -44.82 32.01
C LEU A 345 -20.70 -46.09 31.46
N GLU A 346 -21.97 -46.32 31.80
CA GLU A 346 -22.71 -47.50 31.39
C GLU A 346 -23.66 -47.22 30.23
N TRP A 347 -23.66 -48.12 29.25
CA TRP A 347 -24.65 -48.16 28.18
C TRP A 347 -25.66 -49.26 28.49
N THR A 348 -26.94 -48.98 28.28
CA THR A 348 -28.02 -49.95 28.42
C THR A 348 -28.53 -50.38 27.05
N THR A 349 -29.06 -51.60 26.94
CA THR A 349 -29.61 -52.12 25.69
C THR A 349 -31.03 -52.64 25.91
N GLY A 350 -31.99 -52.07 25.20
CA GLY A 350 -33.35 -52.58 25.09
C GLY A 350 -33.54 -53.31 23.77
N ALA A 351 -34.08 -54.52 23.80
CA ALA A 351 -34.46 -55.28 22.60
C ALA A 351 -35.99 -55.27 22.40
N GLY A 352 -36.45 -55.32 21.14
CA GLY A 352 -37.87 -55.37 20.81
C GLY A 352 -38.62 -54.07 21.12
N VAL A 353 -37.92 -52.94 21.19
CA VAL A 353 -38.49 -51.64 21.52
C VAL A 353 -39.44 -51.20 20.39
N GLY A 354 -40.73 -51.06 20.72
CA GLY A 354 -41.78 -50.86 19.72
C GLY A 354 -42.01 -52.07 18.79
N GLY A 355 -41.68 -53.28 19.25
CA GLY A 355 -41.79 -54.55 18.52
C GLY A 355 -40.49 -54.98 17.82
N ASN A 356 -40.44 -56.25 17.36
CA ASN A 356 -39.22 -56.89 16.85
C ASN A 356 -38.81 -56.47 15.43
N ALA A 357 -39.58 -55.63 14.74
CA ALA A 357 -39.22 -55.13 13.42
C ALA A 357 -38.00 -54.20 13.49
N GLU A 358 -37.20 -54.18 12.43
CA GLU A 358 -36.02 -53.35 12.29
C GLU A 358 -36.32 -51.86 12.53
N VAL A 359 -35.47 -51.20 13.32
CA VAL A 359 -35.47 -49.74 13.49
C VAL A 359 -34.33 -49.20 12.64
N THR A 360 -34.66 -48.32 11.71
CA THR A 360 -33.70 -47.74 10.79
C THR A 360 -33.18 -46.41 11.27
N ALA A 361 -34.00 -45.65 12.03
CA ALA A 361 -33.61 -44.36 12.55
C ALA A 361 -34.35 -43.99 13.84
N ILE A 362 -33.72 -43.14 14.64
CA ILE A 362 -34.24 -42.57 15.88
C ILE A 362 -34.03 -41.05 15.86
N ALA A 363 -34.98 -40.30 16.43
CA ALA A 363 -34.84 -38.86 16.67
C ALA A 363 -35.27 -38.53 18.09
N LEU A 364 -34.36 -37.95 18.87
CA LEU A 364 -34.55 -37.46 20.23
C LEU A 364 -35.04 -36.01 20.20
N TYR A 365 -35.83 -35.65 21.20
CA TYR A 365 -36.19 -34.26 21.47
C TYR A 365 -36.49 -34.09 22.96
N ASP A 366 -36.78 -32.86 23.41
CA ASP A 366 -37.04 -32.57 24.83
C ASP A 366 -35.87 -33.04 25.71
N GLU A 367 -34.65 -32.62 25.34
CA GLU A 367 -33.37 -32.99 25.98
C GLU A 367 -33.14 -34.52 26.02
N GLY A 368 -33.74 -35.26 25.08
CA GLY A 368 -33.58 -36.70 24.96
C GLY A 368 -34.44 -37.51 25.93
N ARG A 369 -35.39 -36.84 26.62
CA ARG A 369 -36.44 -37.49 27.43
C ARG A 369 -37.55 -38.10 26.57
N LYS A 370 -37.65 -37.70 25.29
CA LYS A 370 -38.64 -38.22 24.34
C LYS A 370 -37.97 -38.58 23.02
N ALA A 371 -38.56 -39.54 22.31
CA ALA A 371 -37.99 -40.01 21.05
C ALA A 371 -39.05 -40.49 20.05
N TRP A 372 -38.70 -40.45 18.78
CA TRP A 372 -39.41 -41.09 17.67
C TRP A 372 -38.53 -42.16 17.04
N LEU A 373 -39.09 -43.35 16.82
CA LEU A 373 -38.42 -44.47 16.15
C LEU A 373 -39.19 -44.86 14.91
N VAL A 374 -38.44 -45.08 13.83
CA VAL A 374 -39.00 -45.46 12.54
C VAL A 374 -38.31 -46.66 11.93
N GLY A 375 -39.00 -47.33 11.02
CA GLY A 375 -38.48 -48.45 10.26
C GLY A 375 -39.55 -49.00 9.33
N GLN A 376 -39.50 -50.29 9.04
CA GLN A 376 -40.49 -50.93 8.17
C GLN A 376 -41.88 -51.01 8.84
N ASP A 377 -42.84 -50.30 8.27
CA ASP A 377 -44.22 -50.13 8.76
C ASP A 377 -44.32 -49.68 10.23
N LYS A 378 -43.26 -49.03 10.72
CA LYS A 378 -43.06 -48.69 12.13
C LYS A 378 -42.95 -47.18 12.29
N LEU A 379 -43.81 -46.64 13.14
CA LEU A 379 -43.73 -45.27 13.67
C LEU A 379 -44.11 -45.33 15.14
N VAL A 380 -43.14 -45.11 16.03
CA VAL A 380 -43.32 -45.29 17.47
C VAL A 380 -42.80 -44.06 18.20
N HIS A 381 -43.57 -43.57 19.16
CA HIS A 381 -43.20 -42.48 20.06
C HIS A 381 -42.91 -43.01 21.44
N PHE A 382 -41.86 -42.49 22.05
CA PHE A 382 -41.43 -42.78 23.41
C PHE A 382 -41.44 -41.52 24.24
N ASP A 383 -41.97 -41.64 25.45
CA ASP A 383 -41.98 -40.58 26.43
C ASP A 383 -41.55 -41.12 27.80
N SER A 384 -40.35 -40.75 28.25
CA SER A 384 -39.83 -41.17 29.56
C SER A 384 -40.27 -40.26 30.71
N THR A 385 -40.95 -39.15 30.41
CA THR A 385 -41.41 -38.19 31.44
C THR A 385 -42.62 -38.70 32.23
N THR A 386 -43.30 -39.73 31.71
CA THR A 386 -44.42 -40.38 32.40
C THR A 386 -43.91 -41.42 33.38
N SER A 387 -43.97 -41.12 34.68
CA SER A 387 -43.61 -42.05 35.76
C SER A 387 -44.67 -43.15 35.94
N PRO A 388 -44.33 -44.42 36.27
CA PRO A 388 -42.99 -44.99 36.57
C PRO A 388 -42.36 -45.79 35.41
N THR A 389 -43.00 -45.86 34.25
CA THR A 389 -42.49 -46.57 33.06
C THR A 389 -42.68 -45.69 31.82
N PRO A 390 -41.70 -45.62 30.91
CA PRO A 390 -41.84 -44.85 29.69
C PRO A 390 -43.09 -45.24 28.91
N THR A 391 -43.84 -44.25 28.44
CA THR A 391 -44.99 -44.49 27.59
C THR A 391 -44.50 -44.78 26.18
N VAL A 392 -44.93 -45.90 25.62
CA VAL A 392 -44.60 -46.32 24.25
C VAL A 392 -45.87 -46.32 23.42
N THR A 393 -45.96 -45.42 22.45
CA THR A 393 -47.13 -45.29 21.58
C THR A 393 -46.78 -45.69 20.16
N SER A 394 -47.38 -46.78 19.67
CA SER A 394 -47.21 -47.24 18.28
C SER A 394 -48.34 -46.74 17.39
N PHE A 395 -48.00 -46.08 16.28
CA PHE A 395 -48.97 -45.54 15.34
C PHE A 395 -49.14 -46.48 14.13
N THR A 396 -50.13 -47.37 14.24
CA THR A 396 -50.31 -48.50 13.32
C THR A 396 -51.32 -48.25 12.20
N ARG A 397 -51.91 -47.06 12.12
CA ARG A 397 -52.85 -46.71 11.04
C ARG A 397 -52.18 -46.84 9.67
N PRO A 398 -52.91 -47.26 8.61
CA PRO A 398 -52.33 -47.41 7.28
C PRO A 398 -51.62 -46.15 6.76
N SER A 399 -52.11 -44.95 7.11
CA SER A 399 -51.48 -43.67 6.75
C SER A 399 -50.07 -43.50 7.32
N CYS A 400 -49.79 -44.05 8.50
CA CYS A 400 -48.50 -43.97 9.19
C CYS A 400 -47.49 -45.05 8.78
N LYS A 401 -47.93 -46.04 7.99
CA LYS A 401 -47.08 -47.15 7.55
C LYS A 401 -46.21 -46.75 6.36
N GLY A 402 -44.97 -47.21 6.36
CA GLY A 402 -44.02 -47.04 5.28
C GLY A 402 -42.68 -47.69 5.60
N ASN A 403 -41.83 -47.86 4.59
CA ASN A 403 -40.44 -48.26 4.80
C ASN A 403 -39.59 -47.00 5.02
N TRP A 404 -39.64 -46.48 6.25
CA TRP A 404 -38.94 -45.27 6.64
C TRP A 404 -37.43 -45.57 6.77
N LYS A 405 -36.59 -44.60 6.41
CA LYS A 405 -35.12 -44.69 6.42
C LYS A 405 -34.50 -43.70 7.38
N ALA A 406 -35.08 -42.51 7.51
CA ALA A 406 -34.63 -41.49 8.45
C ALA A 406 -35.79 -40.75 9.08
N VAL A 407 -35.51 -40.16 10.24
CA VAL A 407 -36.47 -39.43 11.06
C VAL A 407 -35.81 -38.20 11.64
N TRP A 408 -36.58 -37.14 11.79
CA TRP A 408 -36.21 -35.95 12.55
C TRP A 408 -37.42 -35.51 13.38
N ALA A 409 -37.17 -34.97 14.57
CA ALA A 409 -38.20 -34.51 15.48
C ALA A 409 -37.95 -33.04 15.82
N SER A 410 -39.02 -32.24 15.77
CA SER A 410 -38.96 -30.84 16.18
C SER A 410 -38.95 -30.70 17.70
N ALA A 411 -38.58 -29.51 18.17
CA ALA A 411 -38.71 -29.11 19.58
C ALA A 411 -40.16 -29.22 20.08
N SER A 412 -41.16 -29.02 19.20
CA SER A 412 -42.59 -29.23 19.54
C SER A 412 -42.99 -30.72 19.65
N GLY A 413 -42.08 -31.63 19.30
CA GLY A 413 -42.29 -33.08 19.27
C GLY A 413 -43.00 -33.59 18.02
N ARG A 414 -43.21 -32.74 17.00
CA ARG A 414 -43.69 -33.16 15.69
C ARG A 414 -42.60 -33.98 15.00
N VAL A 415 -42.98 -35.12 14.46
CA VAL A 415 -42.05 -36.02 13.76
C VAL A 415 -42.17 -35.82 12.26
N PHE A 416 -41.04 -35.97 11.57
CA PHE A 416 -40.93 -36.07 10.14
C PHE A 416 -40.13 -37.31 9.80
N ALA A 417 -40.66 -38.19 8.95
CA ALA A 417 -39.94 -39.39 8.52
C ALA A 417 -40.02 -39.55 7.00
N VAL A 418 -38.96 -40.10 6.43
CA VAL A 418 -38.78 -40.20 4.98
C VAL A 418 -38.30 -41.59 4.60
N GLY A 419 -38.63 -42.05 3.39
CA GLY A 419 -38.21 -43.39 2.98
C GLY A 419 -38.47 -43.74 1.52
N ASP A 420 -38.79 -45.01 1.28
CA ASP A 420 -38.90 -45.58 -0.07
C ASP A 420 -40.05 -44.98 -0.89
N GLY A 421 -39.86 -44.92 -2.20
CA GLY A 421 -40.82 -44.38 -3.16
C GLY A 421 -41.01 -42.87 -3.07
N GLY A 422 -40.04 -42.14 -2.50
CA GLY A 422 -40.15 -40.71 -2.25
C GLY A 422 -41.17 -40.35 -1.18
N ARG A 423 -41.58 -41.31 -0.33
CA ARG A 423 -42.62 -41.07 0.68
C ARG A 423 -42.05 -40.31 1.87
N MET A 424 -42.86 -39.39 2.37
CA MET A 424 -42.58 -38.57 3.55
C MET A 424 -43.81 -38.61 4.45
N THR A 425 -43.65 -38.51 5.76
CA THR A 425 -44.77 -38.46 6.71
C THR A 425 -44.51 -37.43 7.80
N THR A 426 -45.56 -36.77 8.29
CA THR A 426 -45.51 -35.94 9.50
C THR A 426 -46.72 -36.15 10.40
N ARG A 427 -46.54 -35.92 11.71
CA ARG A 427 -47.59 -35.92 12.74
C ARG A 427 -47.13 -35.24 14.03
N GLY A 428 -48.08 -34.76 14.83
CA GLY A 428 -47.80 -34.38 16.21
C GLY A 428 -47.70 -35.58 17.18
N PRO A 429 -47.21 -35.35 18.42
CA PRO A 429 -47.12 -36.39 19.45
C PRO A 429 -48.46 -36.66 20.15
N LEU A 430 -49.44 -35.77 20.03
CA LEU A 430 -50.74 -35.91 20.69
C LEU A 430 -51.54 -37.09 20.12
N THR A 431 -52.15 -37.88 21.00
CA THR A 431 -52.95 -39.06 20.64
C THR A 431 -54.32 -38.71 20.05
N THR A 432 -54.73 -37.44 20.12
CA THR A 432 -55.93 -36.93 19.45
C THR A 432 -55.74 -36.81 17.94
N ASP A 433 -54.50 -36.70 17.47
CA ASP A 433 -54.13 -36.69 16.06
C ASP A 433 -53.82 -38.11 15.60
N LEU A 434 -54.86 -38.85 15.18
CA LEU A 434 -54.73 -40.28 14.93
C LEU A 434 -54.18 -40.62 13.54
N GLU A 435 -54.24 -39.70 12.57
CA GLU A 435 -53.79 -39.92 11.19
C GLU A 435 -52.39 -39.34 10.96
N CYS A 436 -51.61 -39.96 10.08
CA CYS A 436 -50.38 -39.36 9.58
C CYS A 436 -50.66 -38.67 8.24
N TYR A 437 -50.07 -37.49 8.02
CA TYR A 437 -50.06 -36.88 6.70
C TYR A 437 -48.85 -37.37 5.92
N THR A 438 -49.10 -38.12 4.84
CA THR A 438 -48.07 -38.93 4.18
C THR A 438 -47.97 -38.65 2.67
N PRO A 439 -47.37 -37.51 2.28
CA PRO A 439 -47.20 -37.13 0.88
C PRO A 439 -46.12 -37.95 0.16
N THR A 440 -46.02 -37.75 -1.15
CA THR A 440 -44.90 -38.22 -1.98
C THR A 440 -44.18 -37.00 -2.54
N ALA A 441 -42.86 -36.96 -2.42
CA ALA A 441 -42.05 -35.85 -2.88
C ALA A 441 -42.17 -35.65 -4.41
N PRO A 442 -42.27 -34.39 -4.89
CA PRO A 442 -42.46 -34.10 -6.30
C PRO A 442 -41.41 -34.78 -7.19
N GLY A 443 -41.86 -35.35 -8.31
CA GLY A 443 -40.95 -35.99 -9.28
C GLY A 443 -40.24 -37.23 -8.75
N SER A 444 -40.75 -37.87 -7.68
CA SER A 444 -40.29 -39.16 -7.21
C SER A 444 -40.84 -40.31 -8.04
N THR A 445 -40.09 -41.41 -8.09
CA THR A 445 -40.46 -42.67 -8.73
C THR A 445 -40.44 -43.79 -7.70
N GLY A 446 -40.87 -45.01 -8.07
CA GLY A 446 -40.73 -46.17 -7.21
C GLY A 446 -39.27 -46.56 -6.87
N GLN A 447 -38.27 -45.97 -7.54
CA GLN A 447 -36.84 -46.16 -7.28
C GLN A 447 -36.22 -45.04 -6.43
N THR A 448 -36.97 -43.97 -6.17
CA THR A 448 -36.51 -42.85 -5.35
C THR A 448 -36.61 -43.25 -3.88
N THR A 449 -35.48 -43.27 -3.17
CA THR A 449 -35.45 -43.45 -1.72
C THR A 449 -34.87 -42.20 -1.09
N LEU A 450 -35.59 -41.69 -0.10
CA LEU A 450 -35.15 -40.55 0.72
C LEU A 450 -34.36 -41.11 1.90
N TYR A 451 -33.13 -40.62 2.10
CA TYR A 451 -32.21 -41.17 3.10
C TYR A 451 -31.87 -40.17 4.21
N GLY A 452 -31.58 -38.92 3.89
CA GLY A 452 -31.21 -37.90 4.88
C GLY A 452 -32.35 -36.93 5.13
N ILE A 453 -32.51 -36.51 6.37
CA ILE A 453 -33.47 -35.48 6.79
C ILE A 453 -32.87 -34.62 7.89
N THR A 454 -33.08 -33.31 7.82
CA THR A 454 -32.79 -32.35 8.90
C THR A 454 -33.88 -31.30 8.95
N GLY A 455 -34.10 -30.71 10.12
CA GLY A 455 -35.03 -29.59 10.31
C GLY A 455 -34.32 -28.35 10.81
N ILE A 456 -34.81 -27.19 10.37
CA ILE A 456 -34.44 -25.88 10.91
C ILE A 456 -35.67 -25.33 11.62
N GLU A 457 -35.56 -25.15 12.93
CA GLU A 457 -36.65 -24.59 13.74
C GLU A 457 -37.02 -23.18 13.28
N GLN A 458 -38.31 -22.85 13.40
CA GLN A 458 -38.86 -21.53 13.09
C GLN A 458 -39.79 -21.10 14.23
N PRO A 459 -40.18 -19.81 14.32
CA PRO A 459 -41.07 -19.34 15.40
C PRO A 459 -42.42 -20.07 15.50
N THR A 460 -42.88 -20.69 14.41
CA THR A 460 -44.15 -21.40 14.28
C THR A 460 -43.95 -22.91 14.21
N GLU A 461 -43.49 -23.41 13.07
CA GLU A 461 -43.20 -24.83 12.80
C GLU A 461 -41.97 -24.93 11.86
N PRO A 462 -41.15 -25.98 11.99
CA PRO A 462 -39.84 -26.05 11.35
C PRO A 462 -39.86 -26.10 9.82
N THR A 463 -38.77 -25.74 9.19
CA THR A 463 -38.55 -26.06 7.77
C THR A 463 -37.69 -27.30 7.64
N VAL A 464 -38.15 -28.30 6.89
CA VAL A 464 -37.49 -29.61 6.79
C VAL A 464 -36.81 -29.78 5.43
N TYR A 465 -35.59 -30.30 5.45
CA TYR A 465 -34.75 -30.54 4.28
C TYR A 465 -34.48 -32.03 4.15
N VAL A 466 -34.57 -32.54 2.92
CA VAL A 466 -34.47 -33.99 2.65
C VAL A 466 -33.62 -34.24 1.42
N VAL A 467 -32.84 -35.31 1.42
CA VAL A 467 -32.01 -35.73 0.28
C VAL A 467 -32.33 -37.16 -0.15
N SER A 468 -32.10 -37.44 -1.44
CA SER A 468 -32.43 -38.72 -2.07
C SER A 468 -31.22 -39.40 -2.71
N ASN A 469 -31.37 -40.71 -2.95
CA ASN A 469 -30.39 -41.52 -3.68
C ASN A 469 -30.19 -41.14 -5.16
N GLN A 470 -31.00 -40.22 -5.68
CA GLN A 470 -30.91 -39.70 -7.04
C GLN A 470 -30.38 -38.26 -7.06
N GLY A 471 -29.85 -37.77 -5.93
CA GLY A 471 -29.29 -36.43 -5.82
C GLY A 471 -30.33 -35.31 -5.78
N LYS A 472 -31.62 -35.63 -5.76
CA LYS A 472 -32.68 -34.65 -5.53
C LYS A 472 -32.73 -34.26 -4.06
N THR A 473 -32.98 -32.98 -3.81
CA THR A 473 -33.17 -32.41 -2.49
C THR A 473 -34.52 -31.71 -2.43
N PHE A 474 -35.17 -31.74 -1.26
CA PHE A 474 -36.53 -31.22 -1.07
C PHE A 474 -36.59 -30.33 0.16
N LYS A 475 -37.46 -29.33 0.11
CA LYS A 475 -37.76 -28.41 1.20
C LYS A 475 -39.25 -28.52 1.53
N TRP A 476 -39.56 -28.74 2.80
CA TRP A 476 -40.93 -28.87 3.31
C TRP A 476 -41.20 -27.80 4.37
N VAL A 477 -42.09 -26.88 4.04
CA VAL A 477 -42.47 -25.72 4.86
C VAL A 477 -43.89 -25.91 5.38
N GLU A 478 -44.20 -25.36 6.56
CA GLU A 478 -45.57 -25.34 7.08
C GLU A 478 -46.53 -24.62 6.10
N PRO A 479 -47.84 -24.97 6.05
CA PRO A 479 -48.64 -25.78 6.98
C PRO A 479 -48.64 -27.31 6.75
N TYR A 480 -47.71 -27.84 5.94
CA TYR A 480 -47.54 -29.28 5.68
C TYR A 480 -48.78 -30.03 5.20
N ASN A 481 -49.71 -29.39 4.51
CA ASN A 481 -50.95 -30.05 4.08
C ASN A 481 -51.31 -29.79 2.60
N ARG A 482 -50.59 -28.91 1.91
CA ARG A 482 -50.77 -28.63 0.48
C ARG A 482 -49.60 -29.16 -0.33
N LEU A 483 -49.85 -30.24 -1.06
CA LEU A 483 -48.90 -30.80 -2.03
C LEU A 483 -48.48 -29.75 -3.08
N ASN A 484 -47.22 -29.80 -3.51
CA ASN A 484 -46.59 -28.92 -4.51
C ASN A 484 -46.50 -27.43 -4.15
N THR A 485 -47.05 -27.01 -3.02
CA THR A 485 -46.89 -25.65 -2.47
C THR A 485 -45.99 -25.68 -1.25
N ASP A 486 -46.26 -26.60 -0.34
CA ASP A 486 -45.56 -26.69 0.94
C ASP A 486 -44.31 -27.59 0.84
N LEU A 487 -44.32 -28.56 -0.07
CA LEU A 487 -43.20 -29.48 -0.36
C LEU A 487 -42.70 -29.26 -1.79
N THR A 488 -41.48 -28.74 -1.93
CA THR A 488 -40.88 -28.36 -3.21
C THR A 488 -39.52 -29.02 -3.43
N GLU A 489 -39.13 -29.20 -4.70
CA GLU A 489 -37.74 -29.56 -5.02
C GLU A 489 -36.85 -28.35 -4.72
N PHE A 490 -35.89 -28.55 -3.83
CA PHE A 490 -34.99 -27.52 -3.29
C PHE A 490 -33.70 -27.40 -4.11
N GLY A 491 -33.38 -28.42 -4.90
CA GLY A 491 -32.19 -28.47 -5.74
C GLY A 491 -31.83 -29.91 -6.12
N THR A 492 -30.87 -30.06 -7.02
CA THR A 492 -30.39 -31.37 -7.46
C THR A 492 -28.87 -31.36 -7.63
N VAL A 493 -28.24 -32.49 -7.34
CA VAL A 493 -26.83 -32.80 -7.58
C VAL A 493 -26.73 -34.09 -8.42
N PRO A 494 -25.61 -34.34 -9.12
CA PRO A 494 -25.47 -35.55 -9.95
C PRO A 494 -25.28 -36.85 -9.16
N ASP A 495 -24.98 -36.76 -7.86
CA ASP A 495 -24.53 -37.88 -7.04
C ASP A 495 -25.60 -38.42 -6.09
N ASN A 496 -25.38 -39.63 -5.57
CA ASN A 496 -26.30 -40.32 -4.67
C ASN A 496 -26.10 -39.84 -3.23
N LEU A 497 -26.99 -38.94 -2.78
CA LEU A 497 -26.97 -38.38 -1.43
C LEU A 497 -27.58 -39.34 -0.40
N ARG A 498 -26.91 -39.45 0.76
CA ARG A 498 -27.26 -40.35 1.85
C ARG A 498 -27.65 -39.62 3.13
N ALA A 499 -27.03 -38.49 3.43
CA ALA A 499 -27.34 -37.73 4.65
C ALA A 499 -27.26 -36.23 4.41
N VAL A 500 -27.99 -35.48 5.24
CA VAL A 500 -28.03 -34.02 5.24
C VAL A 500 -28.19 -33.55 6.68
N ALA A 501 -27.47 -32.49 7.05
CA ALA A 501 -27.57 -31.87 8.37
C ALA A 501 -27.34 -30.36 8.26
N SER A 502 -27.74 -29.62 9.30
CA SER A 502 -27.62 -28.17 9.42
C SER A 502 -27.48 -27.79 10.88
N ALA A 503 -26.81 -26.68 11.16
CA ALA A 503 -26.77 -26.06 12.49
C ALA A 503 -27.76 -24.89 12.59
N GLY A 504 -29.04 -25.18 12.37
CA GLY A 504 -30.13 -24.20 12.56
C GLY A 504 -30.27 -23.11 11.50
N SER A 505 -29.55 -23.18 10.38
CA SER A 505 -29.63 -22.20 9.29
C SER A 505 -29.37 -22.82 7.91
N GLU A 506 -29.86 -22.18 6.84
CA GLU A 506 -29.71 -22.72 5.48
C GLU A 506 -28.28 -22.65 4.94
N ASP A 507 -27.48 -21.70 5.40
CA ASP A 507 -26.06 -21.54 5.03
C ASP A 507 -25.14 -22.59 5.68
N THR A 508 -25.63 -23.32 6.69
CA THR A 508 -24.94 -24.44 7.32
C THR A 508 -25.38 -25.81 6.78
N LEU A 509 -26.27 -25.83 5.76
CA LEU A 509 -26.70 -27.09 5.14
C LEU A 509 -25.55 -27.78 4.40
N LEU A 510 -25.25 -29.00 4.84
CA LEU A 510 -24.30 -29.89 4.21
C LEU A 510 -24.97 -31.22 3.89
N ALA A 511 -24.64 -31.78 2.72
CA ALA A 511 -25.13 -33.09 2.29
C ALA A 511 -23.97 -33.96 1.81
N VAL A 512 -24.04 -35.25 2.11
CA VAL A 512 -22.97 -36.22 1.80
C VAL A 512 -23.52 -37.48 1.17
N GLY A 513 -22.68 -38.19 0.44
CA GLY A 513 -23.08 -39.41 -0.26
C GLY A 513 -21.94 -40.09 -1.01
N GLY A 514 -22.26 -40.61 -2.19
CA GLY A 514 -21.27 -41.18 -3.11
C GLY A 514 -21.60 -40.96 -4.58
N ASP A 515 -20.56 -40.87 -5.39
CA ASP A 515 -20.66 -40.72 -6.85
C ASP A 515 -20.98 -42.06 -7.55
N ALA A 516 -21.16 -42.00 -8.87
CA ALA A 516 -21.42 -43.18 -9.70
C ALA A 516 -20.25 -44.20 -9.73
N SER A 517 -19.05 -43.78 -9.33
CA SER A 517 -17.85 -44.62 -9.24
C SER A 517 -17.59 -45.13 -7.82
N ASN A 518 -18.56 -44.98 -6.91
CA ASN A 518 -18.45 -45.37 -5.50
C ASN A 518 -17.34 -44.61 -4.77
N LYS A 519 -17.23 -43.30 -5.01
CA LYS A 519 -16.35 -42.38 -4.27
C LYS A 519 -17.15 -41.45 -3.38
N ALA A 520 -16.62 -41.15 -2.19
CA ALA A 520 -17.24 -40.24 -1.24
C ALA A 520 -17.35 -38.81 -1.80
N VAL A 521 -18.51 -38.19 -1.60
CA VAL A 521 -18.76 -36.80 -2.02
C VAL A 521 -19.44 -36.01 -0.90
N ALA A 522 -19.19 -34.71 -0.90
CA ALA A 522 -19.84 -33.74 -0.01
C ALA A 522 -20.24 -32.49 -0.81
N TYR A 523 -21.33 -31.88 -0.36
CA TYR A 523 -21.92 -30.67 -0.94
C TYR A 523 -22.32 -29.71 0.15
N ARG A 524 -22.16 -28.41 -0.11
CA ARG A 524 -22.68 -27.33 0.71
C ARG A 524 -23.78 -26.59 -0.02
N TYR A 525 -24.81 -26.17 0.69
CA TYR A 525 -25.80 -25.29 0.11
C TYR A 525 -25.29 -23.85 0.13
N ASP A 526 -25.36 -23.18 -1.03
CA ASP A 526 -24.95 -21.79 -1.18
C ASP A 526 -26.20 -20.91 -1.29
N THR A 527 -26.55 -20.23 -0.19
CA THR A 527 -27.77 -19.41 -0.11
C THR A 527 -27.75 -18.24 -1.09
N ALA A 528 -26.57 -17.66 -1.35
CA ALA A 528 -26.38 -16.56 -2.29
C ALA A 528 -26.77 -16.95 -3.73
N SER A 529 -26.39 -18.15 -4.18
CA SER A 529 -26.78 -18.67 -5.50
C SER A 529 -28.00 -19.60 -5.47
N SER A 530 -28.57 -19.86 -4.30
CA SER A 530 -29.67 -20.81 -4.07
C SER A 530 -29.41 -22.17 -4.73
N SER A 531 -28.19 -22.70 -4.57
CA SER A 531 -27.78 -23.94 -5.23
C SER A 531 -26.76 -24.73 -4.41
N TRP A 532 -26.76 -26.06 -4.60
CA TRP A 532 -25.72 -26.93 -4.04
C TRP A 532 -24.39 -26.74 -4.78
N LYS A 533 -23.31 -26.58 -4.02
CA LYS A 533 -21.93 -26.51 -4.51
C LYS A 533 -21.14 -27.72 -4.04
N PRO A 534 -20.29 -28.33 -4.89
CA PRO A 534 -19.33 -29.32 -4.42
C PRO A 534 -18.47 -28.76 -3.29
N ASP A 535 -18.25 -29.56 -2.26
CA ASP A 535 -17.43 -29.22 -1.09
C ASP A 535 -16.34 -30.30 -0.94
N PRO A 536 -15.21 -30.16 -1.64
CA PRO A 536 -14.30 -31.27 -1.90
C PRO A 536 -13.60 -31.78 -0.62
N LEU A 537 -13.48 -33.10 -0.50
CA LEU A 537 -12.87 -33.79 0.65
C LEU A 537 -11.32 -33.75 0.67
N GLY A 538 -10.68 -32.99 -0.22
CA GLY A 538 -9.21 -32.94 -0.35
C GLY A 538 -8.57 -34.20 -0.97
N GLY A 539 -9.36 -35.13 -1.50
CA GLY A 539 -8.88 -36.37 -2.10
C GLY A 539 -10.01 -37.22 -2.69
N SER A 540 -9.69 -38.43 -3.15
CA SER A 540 -10.67 -39.43 -3.63
C SER A 540 -10.66 -40.63 -2.70
N PHE A 541 -11.84 -40.99 -2.17
CA PHE A 541 -11.99 -42.02 -1.14
C PHE A 541 -13.04 -43.03 -1.56
N ASP A 542 -12.72 -44.32 -1.49
CA ASP A 542 -13.63 -45.41 -1.87
C ASP A 542 -14.74 -45.62 -0.84
N GLY A 543 -15.98 -45.68 -1.31
CA GLY A 543 -17.18 -45.88 -0.50
C GLY A 543 -18.06 -44.64 -0.39
N PHE A 544 -19.17 -44.76 0.31
CA PHE A 544 -20.13 -43.68 0.52
C PHE A 544 -19.99 -43.09 1.91
N LEU A 545 -20.14 -41.78 2.02
CA LEU A 545 -20.51 -41.14 3.29
C LEU A 545 -21.99 -41.39 3.56
N LYS A 546 -22.32 -41.71 4.81
CA LYS A 546 -23.65 -42.19 5.24
C LYS A 546 -24.24 -41.41 6.40
N GLY A 547 -23.41 -40.81 7.24
CA GLY A 547 -23.83 -39.90 8.31
C GLY A 547 -23.14 -38.54 8.16
N ILE A 548 -23.83 -37.49 8.59
CA ILE A 548 -23.26 -36.16 8.75
C ILE A 548 -23.88 -35.49 9.97
N HIS A 549 -23.04 -34.83 10.77
CA HIS A 549 -23.45 -33.99 11.89
C HIS A 549 -22.81 -32.60 11.73
N VAL A 550 -23.61 -31.55 11.77
CA VAL A 550 -23.13 -30.16 11.69
C VAL A 550 -23.35 -29.54 13.05
N THR A 551 -22.26 -29.24 13.77
CA THR A 551 -22.35 -28.68 15.13
C THR A 551 -22.63 -27.18 15.08
N ASP A 552 -21.95 -26.48 14.19
CA ASP A 552 -22.13 -25.04 13.95
C ASP A 552 -21.71 -24.65 12.51
N GLY A 553 -21.61 -23.35 12.22
CA GLY A 553 -21.16 -22.87 10.89
C GLY A 553 -19.68 -23.10 10.59
N ARG A 554 -18.87 -23.46 11.59
CA ARG A 554 -17.43 -23.68 11.50
C ARG A 554 -17.09 -25.16 11.38
N PHE A 555 -17.85 -26.03 12.05
CA PHE A 555 -17.54 -27.45 12.22
C PHE A 555 -18.64 -28.39 11.73
N ALA A 556 -18.21 -29.46 11.06
CA ALA A 556 -19.07 -30.58 10.67
C ALA A 556 -18.28 -31.88 10.60
N TYR A 557 -18.97 -33.01 10.75
CA TYR A 557 -18.37 -34.33 10.78
C TYR A 557 -19.15 -35.27 9.87
N ALA A 558 -18.46 -35.96 8.98
CA ALA A 558 -19.09 -36.90 8.06
C ALA A 558 -18.39 -38.26 8.13
N ALA A 559 -19.15 -39.33 8.12
CA ALA A 559 -18.61 -40.68 8.24
C ALA A 559 -19.31 -41.68 7.33
N GLY A 560 -18.64 -42.78 7.01
CA GLY A 560 -19.22 -43.80 6.15
C GLY A 560 -18.39 -45.06 5.98
N ASP A 561 -18.41 -45.60 4.75
CA ASP A 561 -17.78 -46.88 4.43
C ASP A 561 -16.26 -46.88 4.66
N ASN A 562 -15.67 -48.07 4.81
CA ASN A 562 -14.21 -48.23 4.94
C ASN A 562 -13.58 -47.43 6.10
N GLY A 563 -14.32 -47.20 7.18
CA GLY A 563 -13.87 -46.51 8.39
C GLY A 563 -13.57 -45.03 8.15
N MET A 564 -14.11 -44.44 7.08
CA MET A 564 -13.83 -43.05 6.74
C MET A 564 -14.60 -42.12 7.69
N VAL A 565 -13.87 -41.17 8.27
CA VAL A 565 -14.43 -40.08 9.07
C VAL A 565 -13.68 -38.80 8.69
N PHE A 566 -14.44 -37.74 8.44
CA PHE A 566 -13.91 -36.44 8.07
C PHE A 566 -14.41 -35.38 9.05
N LYS A 567 -13.53 -34.44 9.37
CA LYS A 567 -13.85 -33.21 10.07
C LYS A 567 -13.77 -32.06 9.07
N ARG A 568 -14.80 -31.22 9.04
CA ARG A 568 -14.80 -29.93 8.36
C ARG A 568 -14.48 -28.85 9.38
N SER A 569 -13.51 -27.99 9.10
CA SER A 569 -13.21 -26.80 9.92
C SER A 569 -12.89 -25.63 9.00
N GLY A 570 -13.51 -24.47 9.24
CA GLY A 570 -13.25 -23.26 8.47
C GLY A 570 -13.49 -23.42 6.97
N GLY A 571 -14.42 -24.30 6.57
CA GLY A 571 -14.69 -24.58 5.16
C GLY A 571 -13.94 -25.76 4.55
N VAL A 572 -12.99 -26.37 5.28
CA VAL A 572 -12.06 -27.36 4.74
C VAL A 572 -12.26 -28.71 5.40
N TRP A 573 -12.41 -29.76 4.59
CA TRP A 573 -12.47 -31.16 5.06
C TRP A 573 -11.08 -31.74 5.27
N THR A 574 -10.87 -32.40 6.41
CA THR A 574 -9.68 -33.15 6.78
C THR A 574 -10.08 -34.55 7.22
N SER A 575 -9.40 -35.58 6.72
CA SER A 575 -9.63 -36.96 7.16
C SER A 575 -9.11 -37.18 8.57
N LEU A 576 -9.93 -37.73 9.45
CA LEU A 576 -9.51 -38.24 10.76
C LEU A 576 -8.89 -39.65 10.61
N PRO A 577 -8.23 -40.19 11.66
CA PRO A 577 -7.76 -41.57 11.64
C PRO A 577 -8.86 -42.55 11.22
N THR A 578 -8.51 -43.59 10.45
CA THR A 578 -9.49 -44.60 10.02
C THR A 578 -10.04 -45.35 11.22
N ALA A 579 -11.36 -45.45 11.31
CA ALA A 579 -12.03 -46.23 12.34
C ALA A 579 -12.03 -47.73 12.01
N PHE A 580 -11.66 -48.56 12.98
CA PHE A 580 -11.70 -50.01 12.88
C PHE A 580 -12.72 -50.57 13.87
N GLU A 581 -13.31 -51.71 13.52
CA GLU A 581 -14.11 -52.49 14.47
C GLU A 581 -13.22 -52.95 15.64
N PRO A 582 -13.79 -53.35 16.79
CA PRO A 582 -13.02 -53.71 18.00
C PRO A 582 -11.97 -54.82 17.80
N ASN A 583 -12.03 -55.57 16.69
CA ASN A 583 -11.02 -56.54 16.31
C ASN A 583 -9.70 -55.92 15.77
N GLY A 584 -9.67 -54.60 15.56
CA GLY A 584 -8.50 -53.82 15.13
C GLY A 584 -8.04 -54.04 13.69
N THR A 585 -8.76 -54.82 12.88
CA THR A 585 -8.34 -55.21 11.52
C THR A 585 -9.41 -54.94 10.47
N THR A 586 -10.68 -55.11 10.80
CA THR A 586 -11.81 -54.78 9.93
C THR A 586 -12.07 -53.27 9.98
N LYS A 587 -12.04 -52.61 8.83
CA LYS A 587 -12.46 -51.21 8.73
C LYS A 587 -13.95 -51.10 9.05
N ALA A 588 -14.32 -50.18 9.93
CA ALA A 588 -15.70 -50.03 10.37
C ALA A 588 -16.59 -49.59 9.20
N ALA A 589 -17.75 -50.23 9.04
CA ALA A 589 -18.77 -49.76 8.11
C ALA A 589 -19.74 -48.84 8.85
N ILE A 590 -19.42 -47.55 8.87
CA ILE A 590 -20.11 -46.54 9.68
C ILE A 590 -21.46 -46.20 9.03
N ARG A 591 -22.49 -46.09 9.87
CA ARG A 591 -23.86 -45.75 9.48
C ARG A 591 -24.25 -44.34 9.84
N ASP A 592 -23.74 -43.84 10.95
CA ASP A 592 -24.08 -42.52 11.45
C ASP A 592 -22.94 -41.93 12.29
N VAL A 593 -22.94 -40.61 12.46
CA VAL A 593 -21.94 -39.86 13.23
C VAL A 593 -22.62 -38.79 14.07
N LEU A 594 -22.13 -38.61 15.28
CA LEU A 594 -22.56 -37.59 16.22
C LEU A 594 -21.32 -36.98 16.85
N ALA A 595 -21.25 -35.65 16.93
CA ALA A 595 -20.08 -34.96 17.47
C ALA A 595 -20.52 -33.86 18.42
N PHE A 596 -19.82 -33.76 19.55
CA PHE A 596 -20.03 -32.72 20.55
C PHE A 596 -18.84 -31.78 20.68
N SER A 597 -17.66 -32.22 20.23
CA SER A 597 -16.43 -31.44 20.13
C SER A 597 -15.50 -32.11 19.11
N GLU A 598 -14.35 -31.49 18.83
CA GLU A 598 -13.27 -32.13 18.08
C GLU A 598 -12.69 -33.38 18.75
N LYS A 599 -12.88 -33.49 20.07
CA LYS A 599 -12.42 -34.60 20.92
C LYS A 599 -13.57 -35.51 21.37
N GLY A 600 -14.76 -35.32 20.81
CA GLY A 600 -16.01 -35.89 21.30
C GLY A 600 -16.87 -36.44 20.18
N ILE A 601 -16.32 -37.34 19.35
CA ILE A 601 -17.00 -37.85 18.14
C ILE A 601 -17.37 -39.31 18.32
N TYR A 602 -18.64 -39.62 18.14
CA TYR A 602 -19.22 -40.95 18.21
C TYR A 602 -19.65 -41.42 16.82
N VAL A 603 -19.40 -42.70 16.50
CA VAL A 603 -19.88 -43.32 15.25
C VAL A 603 -20.55 -44.66 15.53
N ALA A 604 -21.69 -44.89 14.90
CA ALA A 604 -22.41 -46.17 14.96
C ALA A 604 -22.02 -47.06 13.77
N THR A 605 -21.68 -48.33 14.03
CA THR A 605 -21.21 -49.26 13.00
C THR A 605 -22.26 -50.31 12.64
N SER A 606 -22.14 -50.87 11.43
CA SER A 606 -22.99 -51.98 11.01
C SER A 606 -22.70 -53.31 11.72
N GLU A 607 -21.66 -53.41 12.54
CA GLU A 607 -21.44 -54.57 13.42
C GLU A 607 -22.11 -54.39 14.79
N GLY A 608 -22.79 -53.27 15.00
CA GLY A 608 -23.54 -53.00 16.23
C GLY A 608 -22.72 -52.28 17.30
N ASN A 609 -21.57 -51.71 16.96
CA ASN A 609 -20.68 -51.03 17.90
C ASN A 609 -20.88 -49.51 17.85
N ILE A 610 -20.51 -48.84 18.94
CA ILE A 610 -20.32 -47.39 18.97
C ILE A 610 -18.85 -47.12 19.30
N LEU A 611 -18.18 -46.45 18.39
CA LEU A 611 -16.78 -46.04 18.56
C LEU A 611 -16.71 -44.56 18.95
N PHE A 612 -15.71 -44.20 19.73
CA PHE A 612 -15.47 -42.85 20.25
C PHE A 612 -14.07 -42.37 19.87
N TYR A 613 -13.98 -41.17 19.31
CA TYR A 613 -12.72 -40.49 19.01
C TYR A 613 -12.44 -39.40 20.03
N ASN A 614 -11.30 -39.49 20.70
CA ASN A 614 -10.90 -38.59 21.80
C ASN A 614 -10.05 -37.39 21.33
N GLY A 615 -10.00 -37.10 20.03
CA GLY A 615 -9.12 -36.10 19.45
C GLY A 615 -7.81 -36.67 18.89
N SER A 616 -7.45 -37.90 19.24
CA SER A 616 -6.21 -38.55 18.78
C SER A 616 -6.41 -39.97 18.24
N GLU A 617 -7.24 -40.78 18.89
CA GLU A 617 -7.45 -42.18 18.55
C GLU A 617 -8.91 -42.62 18.73
N TRP A 618 -9.26 -43.72 18.08
CA TRP A 618 -10.56 -44.38 18.22
C TRP A 618 -10.53 -45.43 19.32
N SER A 619 -11.56 -45.42 20.15
CA SER A 619 -11.82 -46.42 21.20
C SER A 619 -13.24 -46.96 21.05
N THR A 620 -13.56 -48.06 21.73
CA THR A 620 -14.92 -48.63 21.74
C THR A 620 -15.69 -48.09 22.94
N ALA A 621 -16.72 -47.27 22.70
CA ALA A 621 -17.60 -46.76 23.75
C ALA A 621 -18.67 -47.80 24.12
N TYR A 622 -19.20 -48.51 23.13
CA TYR A 622 -20.14 -49.62 23.31
C TYR A 622 -19.82 -50.75 22.34
N GLN A 623 -19.74 -51.97 22.88
CA GLN A 623 -19.55 -53.18 22.09
C GLN A 623 -20.87 -53.95 22.04
N GLY A 624 -21.48 -53.97 20.87
CA GLY A 624 -22.72 -54.69 20.64
C GLY A 624 -22.51 -56.18 20.35
N GLN A 625 -23.61 -56.86 20.04
CA GLN A 625 -23.57 -58.20 19.47
C GLN A 625 -23.47 -58.07 17.94
N ALA A 626 -22.59 -58.85 17.31
CA ALA A 626 -22.36 -58.80 15.85
C ALA A 626 -23.63 -59.07 15.00
N THR A 627 -24.69 -59.62 15.61
CA THR A 627 -25.98 -59.90 14.96
C THR A 627 -26.99 -58.76 15.05
N THR A 628 -26.68 -57.66 15.74
CA THR A 628 -27.58 -56.51 15.95
C THR A 628 -26.93 -55.23 15.41
N PRO A 629 -26.89 -55.04 14.07
CA PRO A 629 -26.37 -53.82 13.46
C PRO A 629 -27.10 -52.59 14.01
N LEU A 630 -26.34 -51.52 14.26
CA LEU A 630 -26.88 -50.19 14.53
C LEU A 630 -27.02 -49.43 13.20
N SER A 631 -28.10 -48.66 13.09
CA SER A 631 -28.51 -48.00 11.85
C SER A 631 -28.43 -46.48 11.95
N SER A 632 -28.61 -45.91 13.14
CA SER A 632 -28.66 -44.48 13.39
C SER A 632 -28.25 -44.16 14.83
N LEU A 633 -27.72 -42.96 15.02
CA LEU A 633 -27.25 -42.40 16.28
C LEU A 633 -27.82 -41.00 16.43
N ASP A 634 -28.33 -40.68 17.62
CA ASP A 634 -28.78 -39.32 17.93
C ASP A 634 -28.49 -38.98 19.40
N GLY A 635 -28.34 -37.70 19.71
CA GLY A 635 -28.05 -37.23 21.05
C GLY A 635 -28.05 -35.71 21.14
N PRO A 636 -28.90 -35.11 21.99
CA PRO A 636 -28.94 -33.65 22.15
C PRO A 636 -27.77 -33.09 22.96
N SER A 637 -27.00 -33.94 23.64
CA SER A 637 -25.85 -33.57 24.47
C SER A 637 -24.90 -34.77 24.62
N PRO A 638 -23.62 -34.54 24.96
CA PRO A 638 -22.67 -35.62 25.21
C PRO A 638 -23.10 -36.52 26.38
N THR A 639 -23.91 -36.00 27.30
CA THR A 639 -24.49 -36.73 28.44
C THR A 639 -25.70 -37.61 28.08
N ARG A 640 -26.22 -37.54 26.85
CA ARG A 640 -27.43 -38.26 26.43
C ARG A 640 -27.33 -38.70 24.97
N ILE A 641 -27.02 -39.97 24.75
CA ILE A 641 -26.82 -40.53 23.40
C ILE A 641 -27.65 -41.80 23.26
N VAL A 642 -28.35 -41.94 22.13
CA VAL A 642 -29.14 -43.14 21.83
C VAL A 642 -28.86 -43.60 20.41
N ALA A 643 -28.63 -44.90 20.24
CA ALA A 643 -28.54 -45.55 18.94
C ALA A 643 -29.69 -46.53 18.75
N ALA A 644 -30.11 -46.73 17.50
CA ALA A 644 -31.15 -47.70 17.17
C ALA A 644 -30.73 -48.61 16.01
N GLY A 645 -31.28 -49.82 15.98
CA GLY A 645 -30.87 -50.83 15.01
C GLY A 645 -31.80 -52.03 14.85
N ALA A 646 -31.22 -53.12 14.32
CA ALA A 646 -31.97 -54.33 13.97
C ALA A 646 -32.69 -54.96 15.17
N GLY A 647 -33.83 -55.62 14.88
CA GLY A 647 -34.62 -56.32 15.90
C GLY A 647 -35.32 -55.39 16.91
N GLY A 648 -35.41 -54.08 16.62
CA GLY A 648 -35.89 -53.10 17.59
C GLY A 648 -34.89 -52.87 18.72
N THR A 649 -33.60 -53.02 18.44
CA THR A 649 -32.54 -52.73 19.40
C THR A 649 -32.41 -51.23 19.58
N VAL A 650 -32.39 -50.79 20.84
CA VAL A 650 -32.09 -49.43 21.26
C VAL A 650 -30.97 -49.50 22.28
N VAL A 651 -29.88 -48.79 22.01
CA VAL A 651 -28.72 -48.68 22.89
C VAL A 651 -28.72 -47.26 23.45
N ASP A 652 -28.67 -47.14 24.76
CA ASP A 652 -28.99 -45.90 25.47
C ASP A 652 -27.87 -45.56 26.46
N PHE A 653 -27.33 -44.35 26.35
CA PHE A 653 -26.39 -43.75 27.29
C PHE A 653 -27.04 -42.54 27.96
N THR A 654 -26.99 -42.56 29.29
CA THR A 654 -27.26 -41.40 30.13
C THR A 654 -26.09 -41.27 31.07
N ALA A 655 -25.46 -40.09 31.09
CA ALA A 655 -24.40 -39.81 32.03
C ALA A 655 -24.91 -40.01 33.48
N PRO A 656 -24.08 -40.58 34.38
CA PRO A 656 -24.38 -40.56 35.80
C PRO A 656 -24.45 -39.11 36.32
N PRO A 657 -25.04 -38.88 37.51
CA PRO A 657 -25.01 -37.56 38.13
C PRO A 657 -23.58 -37.03 38.23
N ALA A 658 -23.42 -35.73 37.99
CA ALA A 658 -22.15 -35.04 38.13
C ALA A 658 -21.58 -35.24 39.56
N PRO A 659 -20.24 -35.31 39.70
CA PRO A 659 -19.55 -35.58 40.96
C PRO A 659 -19.78 -34.54 42.08
#